data_AF-A0A6G0M1N6-F1
#
_entry.id   AF-A0A6G0M1N6-F1
#
_cell.length_a   1.000
_cell.length_b   1.000
_cell.length_c   1.000
_cell.angle_alpha   90.00
_cell.angle_beta   90.00
_cell.angle_gamma   90.00
#
_symmetry.space_group_name_H-M   'P 1'
#
loop_
_entity.id
_entity.type
_entity.pdbx_description
1 polymer ?
#
loop_
_entity_poly.entity_id
_entity_poly.type
_entity_poly.pdbx_seq_one_letter_code
_entity_poly.pdbx_strand_id
1 'polypeptide(L)'
;MPNLSSEPIETPLEASYRVVVIGAGLAGVSAANELLSSGHFDTSDVCVLEAQTRIGGRVQTKSFSDSLPVNVEVGAAWIHGTEGNPFAALAKQFGISFKEISPRNPWLHPGSCSNFLLFDGSRQLSDQQTAETWAWQDLLMRKLQQLARSDHGHEHRDKTLSAVVEHLLDSDRELLEVMGGVKARAKIELFLRLMEAWFGLTVEDLNLDVFVETDLMGDDPGAHCIVPAGMERFIDHLAEPLQDVIHTNVSVASINYDGADGVIIECNDGRRVTADRVIVATSLGLLQSGKLHFQPELPAVKTGALKRSKMGQYMKVLVQFPEVFWPKDATFMGQLQTKNSSEGTERRIYFPLVFNYHLAKRVPILEGVLIGDNASDISASFTDEEIAHALFLQMQETFGPGVPEPINHFITRWDQDQWSVGAYSCVTARNAHEDPDLLKQTVANRVLFAGEAVDPKYQGALQAAYFSGLEAAAELVAQNLVFEVEIDDARSVIALKKAIKVEKPDTIKVEADKLQLFVAKRDDAWLTESDVKNGVKDTTGLKRLDAARSRISDVGLSEDAVKSDRSKEEVAALKGPVNVMVLTPDAEKRFWLVTGSVDNALATKGIRFRVYRLVASYLGYYDPARRVGDKDNALWYEGETLLIHSLFETRENALMFDNALHDECITALSPLNGHNVSTKLPWTKVHEWYDARVLVLPVMNISVESVSEDFVIGNRYKVNLIVRALDAGFARLIALRLKEGFVASDDGLEMRTFVYVLNKEVFCKCMEWKCKEVEKKWKEHNDMASAVD
;
A
#
# COMPACT_ATOMS: atom_id res chain seq x y z
N MET A 1 17.68 -16.64 36.70
CA MET A 1 16.22 -16.62 36.53
C MET A 1 15.78 -18.02 36.12
N PRO A 2 14.65 -18.53 36.60
CA PRO A 2 14.28 -19.93 36.39
C PRO A 2 13.87 -20.18 34.93
N ASN A 3 14.22 -21.39 34.50
CA ASN A 3 13.99 -21.98 33.19
C ASN A 3 12.48 -22.13 32.94
N LEU A 4 11.93 -21.41 31.96
CA LEU A 4 10.58 -21.65 31.43
C LEU A 4 10.71 -22.51 30.17
N SER A 5 10.87 -23.81 30.38
CA SER A 5 10.49 -24.81 29.39
C SER A 5 8.97 -24.97 29.47
N SER A 6 8.22 -24.15 28.75
CA SER A 6 6.81 -24.43 28.47
C SER A 6 6.74 -24.94 27.04
N GLU A 7 6.46 -26.22 26.86
CA GLU A 7 5.95 -26.75 25.60
C GLU A 7 4.74 -25.89 25.17
N PRO A 8 4.58 -25.55 23.88
CA PRO A 8 3.44 -24.77 23.43
C PRO A 8 2.15 -25.51 23.79
N ILE A 9 1.27 -24.84 24.52
CA ILE A 9 -0.08 -25.32 24.77
C ILE A 9 -0.79 -25.23 23.42
N GLU A 10 -0.85 -26.33 22.66
CA GLU A 10 -1.63 -26.38 21.42
C GLU A 10 -3.12 -26.26 21.79
N THR A 11 -3.72 -25.12 21.48
CA THR A 11 -5.18 -24.96 21.52
C THR A 11 -5.79 -25.99 20.58
N PRO A 12 -6.70 -26.86 21.04
CA PRO A 12 -7.31 -27.87 20.17
C PRO A 12 -8.16 -27.18 19.10
N LEU A 13 -8.04 -27.65 17.85
CA LEU A 13 -8.92 -27.23 16.77
C LEU A 13 -10.36 -27.59 17.10
N GLU A 14 -11.24 -26.60 17.05
CA GLU A 14 -12.67 -26.82 17.17
C GLU A 14 -13.24 -27.43 15.88
N ALA A 15 -14.42 -28.04 16.00
CA ALA A 15 -15.07 -28.66 14.87
C ALA A 15 -15.61 -27.62 13.85
N SER A 16 -15.98 -26.42 14.31
CA SER A 16 -16.63 -25.41 13.48
C SER A 16 -16.26 -23.98 13.89
N TYR A 17 -16.10 -23.11 12.91
CA TYR A 17 -15.84 -21.67 13.08
C TYR A 17 -16.80 -20.84 12.21
N ARG A 18 -16.81 -19.52 12.36
CA ARG A 18 -17.48 -18.64 11.37
C ARG A 18 -16.56 -18.39 10.18
N VAL A 19 -15.27 -18.17 10.43
CA VAL A 19 -14.27 -17.89 9.40
C VAL A 19 -13.01 -18.72 9.63
N VAL A 20 -12.57 -19.42 8.59
CA VAL A 20 -11.23 -20.03 8.55
C VAL A 20 -10.34 -19.25 7.59
N VAL A 21 -9.14 -18.91 8.02
CA VAL A 21 -8.09 -18.29 7.19
C VAL A 21 -7.01 -19.33 6.91
N ILE A 22 -6.69 -19.56 5.64
CA ILE A 22 -5.67 -20.53 5.22
C ILE A 22 -4.40 -19.79 4.86
N GLY A 23 -3.36 -19.98 5.67
CA GLY A 23 -2.05 -19.33 5.59
C GLY A 23 -1.89 -18.20 6.60
N ALA A 24 -0.88 -18.30 7.46
CA ALA A 24 -0.48 -17.26 8.43
C ALA A 24 0.69 -16.41 7.90
N GLY A 25 0.71 -16.14 6.59
CA GLY A 25 1.52 -15.08 6.01
C GLY A 25 0.92 -13.70 6.32
N LEU A 26 1.58 -12.63 5.86
CA LEU A 26 1.14 -11.25 6.10
C LEU A 26 -0.35 -11.02 5.78
N ALA A 27 -0.85 -11.52 4.63
CA ALA A 27 -2.25 -11.35 4.25
C ALA A 27 -3.24 -12.05 5.20
N GLY A 28 -2.95 -13.28 5.60
CA GLY A 28 -3.83 -14.02 6.51
C GLY A 28 -3.80 -13.48 7.94
N VAL A 29 -2.61 -13.09 8.43
CA VAL A 29 -2.47 -12.42 9.72
C VAL A 29 -3.20 -11.07 9.73
N SER A 30 -3.06 -10.26 8.68
CA SER A 30 -3.82 -9.01 8.54
C SER A 30 -5.33 -9.24 8.50
N ALA A 31 -5.80 -10.23 7.76
CA ALA A 31 -7.22 -10.55 7.68
C ALA A 31 -7.80 -10.98 9.05
N ALA A 32 -7.13 -11.90 9.73
CA ALA A 32 -7.56 -12.37 11.05
C ALA A 32 -7.52 -11.25 12.11
N ASN A 33 -6.47 -10.41 12.09
CA ASN A 33 -6.36 -9.25 12.98
C ASN A 33 -7.49 -8.24 12.75
N GLU A 34 -7.81 -7.93 11.50
CA GLU A 34 -8.92 -7.03 11.15
C GLU A 34 -10.29 -7.60 11.54
N LEU A 35 -10.52 -8.90 11.33
CA LEU A 35 -11.76 -9.57 11.74
C LEU A 35 -12.00 -9.42 13.24
N LEU A 36 -11.00 -9.69 14.08
CA LEU A 36 -11.11 -9.55 15.54
C LEU A 36 -11.20 -8.07 15.95
N SER A 37 -10.41 -7.20 15.33
CA SER A 37 -10.40 -5.76 15.64
C SER A 37 -11.70 -5.04 15.26
N SER A 38 -12.47 -5.60 14.32
CA SER A 38 -13.79 -5.09 13.93
C SER A 38 -14.83 -5.14 15.05
N GLY A 39 -14.63 -6.00 16.07
CA GLY A 39 -15.59 -6.25 17.14
C GLY A 39 -16.83 -7.07 16.73
N HIS A 40 -16.87 -7.59 15.49
CA HIS A 40 -17.93 -8.46 14.98
C HIS A 40 -17.60 -9.96 15.04
N PHE A 41 -16.36 -10.30 15.37
CA PHE A 41 -15.86 -11.66 15.49
C PHE A 41 -15.06 -11.79 16.78
N ASP A 42 -15.32 -12.85 17.53
CA ASP A 42 -14.54 -13.22 18.70
C ASP A 42 -13.46 -14.26 18.33
N THR A 43 -12.54 -14.58 19.24
CA THR A 43 -11.49 -15.58 18.99
C THR A 43 -12.04 -16.98 18.75
N SER A 44 -13.23 -17.31 19.26
CA SER A 44 -13.93 -18.56 18.93
C SER A 44 -14.51 -18.60 17.52
N ASP A 45 -14.66 -17.45 16.86
CA ASP A 45 -15.26 -17.35 15.54
C ASP A 45 -14.25 -17.54 14.41
N VAL A 46 -12.96 -17.33 14.69
CA VAL A 46 -11.88 -17.24 13.70
C VAL A 46 -10.83 -18.31 13.98
N CYS A 47 -10.40 -19.00 12.92
CA CYS A 47 -9.30 -19.95 12.97
C CYS A 47 -8.33 -19.67 11.83
N VAL A 48 -7.02 -19.73 12.10
CA VAL A 48 -5.96 -19.57 11.08
C VAL A 48 -5.18 -20.87 10.98
N LEU A 49 -5.15 -21.48 9.79
CA LEU A 49 -4.44 -22.73 9.52
C LEU A 49 -3.16 -22.45 8.74
N GLU A 50 -2.00 -22.74 9.33
CA GLU A 50 -0.69 -22.56 8.70
C GLU A 50 0.00 -23.90 8.50
N ALA A 51 0.43 -24.16 7.25
CA ALA A 51 1.06 -25.42 6.88
C ALA A 51 2.46 -25.58 7.48
N GLN A 52 3.21 -24.49 7.64
CA GLN A 52 4.55 -24.51 8.21
C GLN A 52 4.52 -24.59 9.74
N THR A 53 5.68 -24.89 10.33
CA THR A 53 5.93 -24.82 11.77
C THR A 53 5.98 -23.38 12.31
N ARG A 54 5.83 -22.37 11.44
CA ARG A 54 6.02 -20.94 11.74
C ARG A 54 5.03 -20.09 10.96
N ILE A 55 4.81 -18.88 11.42
CA ILE A 55 4.05 -17.84 10.72
C ILE A 55 4.97 -17.00 9.80
N GLY A 56 4.39 -16.04 9.10
CA GLY A 56 5.09 -15.04 8.28
C GLY A 56 5.25 -15.39 6.81
N GLY A 57 5.24 -16.69 6.48
CA GLY A 57 5.34 -17.15 5.08
C GLY A 57 6.61 -16.60 4.41
N ARG A 58 6.44 -15.81 3.35
CA ARG A 58 7.56 -15.19 2.60
C ARG A 58 8.17 -13.95 3.29
N VAL A 59 7.62 -13.53 4.43
CA VAL A 59 8.33 -12.65 5.37
C VAL A 59 9.05 -13.57 6.35
N GLN A 60 10.37 -13.65 6.23
CA GLN A 60 11.18 -14.55 7.05
C GLN A 60 12.55 -13.94 7.30
N THR A 61 12.88 -13.79 8.58
CA THR A 61 14.20 -13.36 9.03
C THR A 61 14.90 -14.55 9.68
N LYS A 62 16.19 -14.74 9.42
CA LYS A 62 17.00 -15.77 10.09
C LYS A 62 18.28 -15.18 10.66
N SER A 63 18.81 -15.80 11.70
CA SER A 63 20.21 -15.61 12.09
C SER A 63 21.10 -16.15 10.96
N PHE A 64 22.08 -15.37 10.51
CA PHE A 64 22.94 -15.74 9.39
C PHE A 64 23.77 -17.01 9.69
N SER A 65 24.39 -17.08 10.87
CA SER A 65 25.06 -18.29 11.36
C SER A 65 25.26 -18.23 12.88
N ASP A 66 25.58 -19.37 13.50
CA ASP A 66 25.93 -19.41 14.93
C ASP A 66 27.16 -18.54 15.27
N SER A 67 28.12 -18.47 14.35
CA SER A 67 29.35 -17.67 14.51
C SER A 67 29.15 -16.16 14.25
N LEU A 68 28.10 -15.79 13.53
CA LEU A 68 27.76 -14.41 13.22
C LEU A 68 26.23 -14.26 13.27
N PRO A 69 25.64 -14.10 14.47
CA PRO A 69 24.20 -14.15 14.65
C PRO A 69 23.52 -12.81 14.31
N VAL A 70 23.79 -12.32 13.10
CA VAL A 70 23.13 -11.13 12.53
C VAL A 70 21.86 -11.56 11.82
N ASN A 71 20.79 -10.80 11.97
CA ASN A 71 19.55 -11.06 11.24
C ASN A 71 19.77 -10.80 9.74
N VAL A 72 19.35 -11.74 8.90
CA VAL A 72 19.33 -11.61 7.44
C VAL A 72 17.94 -11.97 6.93
N GLU A 73 17.54 -11.33 5.84
CA GLU A 73 16.20 -11.48 5.29
C GLU A 73 16.20 -12.58 4.23
N VAL A 74 15.55 -13.70 4.53
CA VAL A 74 15.38 -14.83 3.60
C VAL A 74 14.40 -14.47 2.48
N GLY A 75 13.36 -13.71 2.81
CA GLY A 75 12.32 -13.28 1.89
C GLY A 75 12.28 -11.77 1.72
N ALA A 76 11.13 -11.14 2.00
CA ALA A 76 10.99 -9.69 1.91
C ALA A 76 12.03 -8.95 2.77
N ALA A 77 12.70 -7.95 2.20
CA ALA A 77 13.82 -7.26 2.85
C ALA A 77 13.74 -5.74 2.84
N TRP A 78 12.81 -5.17 2.07
CA TRP A 78 12.78 -3.76 1.76
C TRP A 78 11.41 -3.17 2.07
N ILE A 79 11.44 -1.95 2.59
CA ILE A 79 10.30 -1.03 2.60
C ILE A 79 10.52 -0.06 1.44
N HIS A 80 9.64 -0.11 0.45
CA HIS A 80 9.71 0.72 -0.74
C HIS A 80 8.88 1.98 -0.53
N GLY A 81 9.55 3.13 -0.41
CA GLY A 81 8.93 4.41 -0.06
C GLY A 81 8.39 4.44 1.38
N THR A 82 8.77 5.44 2.16
CA THR A 82 8.23 5.62 3.53
C THR A 82 7.03 6.56 3.60
N GLU A 83 6.81 7.40 2.58
CA GLU A 83 5.72 8.38 2.60
C GLU A 83 4.39 7.72 2.19
N GLY A 84 3.39 7.77 3.06
CA GLY A 84 2.09 7.13 2.82
C GLY A 84 2.12 5.59 2.88
N ASN A 85 3.26 4.99 3.18
CA ASN A 85 3.39 3.54 3.32
C ASN A 85 2.87 3.06 4.69
N PRO A 86 1.92 2.09 4.75
CA PRO A 86 1.37 1.61 6.01
C PRO A 86 2.44 1.02 6.95
N PHE A 87 3.50 0.43 6.41
CA PHE A 87 4.58 -0.14 7.22
C PHE A 87 5.42 0.91 7.94
N ALA A 88 5.47 2.15 7.44
CA ALA A 88 6.12 3.25 8.17
C ALA A 88 5.30 3.65 9.42
N ALA A 89 3.97 3.65 9.31
CA ALA A 89 3.09 3.89 10.46
C ALA A 89 3.16 2.73 11.47
N LEU A 90 3.05 1.49 10.99
CA LEU A 90 3.19 0.29 11.83
C LEU A 90 4.57 0.24 12.50
N ALA A 91 5.63 0.64 11.82
CA ALA A 91 6.96 0.67 12.40
C ALA A 91 7.03 1.64 13.58
N LYS A 92 6.44 2.83 13.45
CA LYS A 92 6.33 3.79 14.55
C LYS A 92 5.51 3.22 15.71
N GLN A 93 4.38 2.57 15.42
CA GLN A 93 3.51 1.96 16.42
C GLN A 93 4.21 0.83 17.20
N PHE A 94 4.94 -0.02 16.50
CA PHE A 94 5.60 -1.20 17.06
C PHE A 94 7.04 -0.94 17.55
N GLY A 95 7.55 0.28 17.37
CA GLY A 95 8.93 0.63 17.72
C GLY A 95 9.98 -0.06 16.82
N ILE A 96 9.62 -0.38 15.58
CA ILE A 96 10.54 -0.99 14.59
C ILE A 96 11.35 0.13 13.92
N SER A 97 12.67 0.00 13.94
CA SER A 97 13.57 0.99 13.35
C SER A 97 13.90 0.65 11.89
N PHE A 98 13.88 1.67 11.05
CA PHE A 98 14.32 1.58 9.65
C PHE A 98 15.76 2.05 9.49
N LYS A 99 16.46 1.41 8.56
CA LYS A 99 17.74 1.88 8.04
C LYS A 99 17.53 2.30 6.59
N GLU A 100 17.57 3.61 6.36
CA GLU A 100 17.58 4.17 5.00
C GLU A 100 18.81 3.70 4.24
N ILE A 101 18.56 3.28 3.00
CA ILE A 101 19.57 2.86 2.02
C ILE A 101 19.60 3.81 0.83
N SER A 102 18.43 4.24 0.35
CA SER A 102 18.32 5.12 -0.82
C SER A 102 17.11 6.04 -0.66
N PRO A 103 17.19 7.33 -1.07
CA PRO A 103 16.07 8.25 -1.02
C PRO A 103 15.01 8.01 -2.11
N ARG A 104 15.33 7.21 -3.15
CA ARG A 104 14.37 6.70 -4.15
C ARG A 104 14.65 5.23 -4.45
N ASN A 105 13.77 4.60 -5.24
CA ASN A 105 13.89 3.19 -5.57
C ASN A 105 15.26 2.90 -6.21
N PRO A 106 16.13 2.06 -5.60
CA PRO A 106 17.50 1.89 -6.05
C PRO A 106 17.64 1.11 -7.36
N TRP A 107 16.60 0.40 -7.79
CA TRP A 107 16.59 -0.32 -9.07
C TRP A 107 16.11 0.58 -10.21
N LEU A 108 15.09 1.41 -9.94
CA LEU A 108 14.53 2.33 -10.94
C LEU A 108 15.34 3.63 -11.05
N HIS A 109 15.89 4.11 -9.93
CA HIS A 109 16.63 5.37 -9.79
C HIS A 109 17.97 5.13 -9.04
N PRO A 110 18.88 4.30 -9.56
CA PRO A 110 20.15 3.96 -8.90
C PRO A 110 21.04 5.18 -8.63
N GLY A 111 20.92 6.24 -9.44
CA GLY A 111 21.62 7.51 -9.23
C GLY A 111 21.21 8.24 -7.94
N SER A 112 20.11 7.83 -7.29
CA SER A 112 19.69 8.36 -5.99
C SER A 112 20.45 7.75 -4.82
N CYS A 113 21.05 6.56 -4.99
CA CYS A 113 21.82 5.88 -3.95
C CYS A 113 23.09 6.65 -3.60
N SER A 114 23.41 6.76 -2.32
CA SER A 114 24.71 7.25 -1.88
C SER A 114 25.80 6.24 -2.29
N ASN A 115 26.76 6.64 -3.11
CA ASN A 115 27.93 5.82 -3.46
C ASN A 115 27.58 4.46 -4.11
N PHE A 116 26.81 4.50 -5.19
CA PHE A 116 26.63 3.33 -6.08
C PHE A 116 27.85 3.21 -7.00
N LEU A 117 28.62 2.13 -6.83
CA LEU A 117 29.86 1.92 -7.57
C LEU A 117 29.63 1.07 -8.81
N LEU A 118 30.22 1.47 -9.94
CA LEU A 118 30.21 0.71 -11.18
C LEU A 118 31.62 0.29 -11.56
N PHE A 119 31.76 -0.94 -12.05
CA PHE A 119 33.02 -1.53 -12.46
C PHE A 119 32.94 -2.10 -13.88
N ASP A 120 34.05 -2.04 -14.61
CA ASP A 120 34.30 -2.77 -15.87
C ASP A 120 35.48 -3.70 -15.62
N GLY A 121 35.19 -4.95 -15.24
CA GLY A 121 36.18 -5.87 -14.69
C GLY A 121 36.75 -5.32 -13.39
N SER A 122 38.08 -5.16 -13.31
CA SER A 122 38.74 -4.60 -12.12
C SER A 122 38.79 -3.06 -12.09
N ARG A 123 38.29 -2.39 -13.14
CA ARG A 123 38.36 -0.92 -13.25
C ARG A 123 37.06 -0.31 -12.73
N GLN A 124 37.15 0.46 -11.65
CA GLN A 124 36.04 1.31 -11.21
C GLN A 124 35.83 2.46 -12.21
N LEU A 125 34.57 2.73 -12.56
CA LEU A 125 34.18 3.91 -13.34
C LEU A 125 34.33 5.17 -12.48
N SER A 126 34.66 6.29 -13.13
CA SER A 126 34.65 7.59 -12.45
C SER A 126 33.23 8.08 -12.18
N ASP A 127 33.07 9.00 -11.23
CA ASP A 127 31.78 9.61 -10.90
C ASP A 127 31.09 10.21 -12.14
N GLN A 128 31.85 10.80 -13.06
CA GLN A 128 31.34 11.33 -14.32
C GLN A 128 30.78 10.21 -15.22
N GLN A 129 31.48 9.08 -15.34
CA GLN A 129 31.03 7.94 -16.15
C GLN A 129 29.81 7.25 -15.52
N THR A 130 29.75 7.20 -14.19
CA THR A 130 28.61 6.69 -13.42
C THR A 130 27.39 7.61 -13.60
N ALA A 131 27.54 8.92 -13.46
CA ALA A 131 26.47 9.89 -13.68
C ALA A 131 25.95 9.85 -15.13
N GLU A 132 26.84 9.71 -16.11
CA GLU A 132 26.46 9.51 -17.52
C GLU A 132 25.64 8.23 -17.71
N THR A 133 26.01 7.14 -17.05
CA THR A 133 25.26 5.87 -17.08
C THR A 133 23.83 6.06 -16.58
N TRP A 134 23.66 6.77 -15.47
CA TRP A 134 22.33 7.07 -14.91
C TRP A 134 21.52 8.02 -15.79
N ALA A 135 22.15 9.03 -16.41
CA ALA A 135 21.46 9.90 -17.36
C ALA A 135 20.93 9.12 -18.58
N TRP A 136 21.65 8.10 -19.05
CA TRP A 136 21.22 7.24 -20.16
C TRP A 136 20.07 6.31 -19.75
N GLN A 137 20.13 5.76 -18.54
CA GLN A 137 19.02 5.01 -17.95
C GLN A 137 17.76 5.88 -17.85
N ASP A 138 17.87 7.10 -17.30
CA ASP A 138 16.74 8.02 -17.15
C ASP A 138 16.15 8.41 -18.52
N LEU A 139 16.99 8.54 -19.55
CA LEU A 139 16.53 8.74 -20.91
C LEU A 139 15.74 7.54 -21.42
N LEU A 140 16.28 6.32 -21.32
CA LEU A 140 15.59 5.11 -21.77
C LEU A 140 14.27 4.89 -21.03
N MET A 141 14.26 5.06 -19.71
CA MET A 141 13.05 5.02 -18.87
C MET A 141 11.98 6.00 -19.37
N ARG A 142 12.36 7.26 -19.62
CA ARG A 142 11.44 8.27 -20.17
C ARG A 142 10.92 7.88 -21.55
N LYS A 143 11.75 7.30 -22.42
CA LYS A 143 11.34 6.86 -23.76
C LYS A 143 10.38 5.68 -23.70
N LEU A 144 10.61 4.72 -22.81
CA LEU A 144 9.69 3.60 -22.56
C LEU A 144 8.33 4.11 -22.06
N GLN A 145 8.30 5.00 -21.07
CA GLN A 145 7.05 5.61 -20.59
C GLN A 145 6.34 6.43 -21.66
N GLN A 146 7.08 7.20 -22.47
CA GLN A 146 6.50 7.96 -23.59
C GLN A 146 5.87 7.03 -24.62
N LEU A 147 6.54 5.93 -24.99
CA LEU A 147 6.01 4.96 -25.93
C LEU A 147 4.78 4.25 -25.35
N ALA A 148 4.85 3.81 -24.09
CA ALA A 148 3.75 3.13 -23.39
C ALA A 148 2.46 3.97 -23.35
N ARG A 149 2.60 5.29 -23.20
CA ARG A 149 1.47 6.24 -23.15
C ARG A 149 1.09 6.83 -24.50
N SER A 150 1.84 6.52 -25.55
CA SER A 150 1.53 7.01 -26.89
C SER A 150 0.39 6.22 -27.53
N ASP A 151 -0.20 6.80 -28.57
CA ASP A 151 -1.17 6.07 -29.41
C ASP A 151 -0.55 4.82 -30.04
N HIS A 152 0.78 4.70 -30.15
CA HIS A 152 1.46 3.52 -30.69
C HIS A 152 1.78 2.46 -29.63
N GLY A 153 1.54 2.71 -28.33
CA GLY A 153 1.90 1.76 -27.26
C GLY A 153 1.25 0.39 -27.44
N HIS A 154 0.02 0.35 -27.97
CA HIS A 154 -0.70 -0.90 -28.24
C HIS A 154 -0.02 -1.79 -29.30
N GLU A 155 0.78 -1.23 -30.22
CA GLU A 155 1.54 -1.98 -31.23
C GLU A 155 2.71 -2.77 -30.64
N HIS A 156 3.02 -2.54 -29.35
CA HIS A 156 4.13 -3.13 -28.62
C HIS A 156 3.69 -3.98 -27.44
N ARG A 157 2.39 -4.13 -27.17
CA ARG A 157 1.86 -4.89 -26.02
C ARG A 157 2.21 -6.38 -26.04
N ASP A 158 2.24 -6.97 -27.22
CA ASP A 158 2.57 -8.38 -27.42
C ASP A 158 4.08 -8.63 -27.56
N LYS A 159 4.92 -7.58 -27.42
CA LYS A 159 6.37 -7.67 -27.54
C LYS A 159 7.03 -7.72 -26.16
N THR A 160 8.15 -8.43 -26.09
CA THR A 160 9.00 -8.42 -24.90
C THR A 160 9.64 -7.05 -24.72
N LEU A 161 9.92 -6.67 -23.48
CA LEU A 161 10.58 -5.42 -23.17
C LEU A 161 11.93 -5.32 -23.88
N SER A 162 12.68 -6.43 -23.94
CA SER A 162 13.91 -6.58 -24.72
C SER A 162 13.74 -6.11 -26.17
N ALA A 163 12.75 -6.64 -26.88
CA ALA A 163 12.46 -6.27 -28.26
C ALA A 163 12.02 -4.79 -28.42
N VAL A 164 11.30 -4.25 -27.44
CA VAL A 164 10.90 -2.83 -27.43
C VAL A 164 12.11 -1.92 -27.22
N VAL A 165 13.03 -2.30 -26.34
CA VAL A 165 14.27 -1.56 -26.10
C VAL A 165 15.14 -1.56 -27.35
N GLU A 166 15.35 -2.70 -28.01
CA GLU A 166 16.09 -2.75 -29.29
C GLU A 166 15.47 -1.82 -30.33
N HIS A 167 14.15 -1.86 -30.48
CA HIS A 167 13.45 -0.99 -31.40
C HIS A 167 13.70 0.50 -31.09
N LEU A 168 13.66 0.90 -29.82
CA LEU A 168 13.93 2.28 -29.40
C LEU A 168 15.39 2.67 -29.64
N LEU A 169 16.34 1.78 -29.37
CA LEU A 169 17.77 2.02 -29.61
C LEU A 169 18.09 2.21 -31.10
N ASP A 170 17.31 1.59 -31.99
CA ASP A 170 17.48 1.69 -33.45
C ASP A 170 16.73 2.87 -34.09
N SER A 171 15.68 3.39 -33.44
CA SER A 171 14.74 4.34 -34.06
C SER A 171 14.69 5.71 -33.38
N ASP A 172 14.94 5.79 -32.07
CA ASP A 172 14.91 7.07 -31.35
C ASP A 172 16.24 7.81 -31.50
N ARG A 173 16.17 9.06 -31.94
CA ARG A 173 17.34 9.88 -32.23
C ARG A 173 18.25 10.11 -31.01
N GLU A 174 17.68 10.37 -29.83
CA GLU A 174 18.48 10.63 -28.63
C GLU A 174 19.17 9.35 -28.15
N LEU A 175 18.48 8.21 -28.26
CA LEU A 175 19.07 6.90 -27.92
C LEU A 175 20.15 6.47 -28.92
N LEU A 176 19.98 6.76 -30.22
CA LEU A 176 21.04 6.53 -31.22
C LEU A 176 22.31 7.32 -30.91
N GLU A 177 22.19 8.57 -30.44
CA GLU A 177 23.33 9.38 -30.00
C GLU A 177 24.01 8.75 -28.76
N VAL A 178 23.22 8.26 -27.80
CA VAL A 178 23.72 7.51 -26.63
C VAL A 178 24.50 6.26 -27.05
N MET A 179 24.02 5.51 -28.05
CA MET A 179 24.67 4.29 -28.51
C MET A 179 26.05 4.51 -29.16
N GLY A 180 26.37 5.74 -29.55
CA GLY A 180 27.73 6.14 -29.96
C GLY A 180 28.72 6.28 -28.79
N GLY A 181 28.25 6.25 -27.55
CA GLY A 181 29.05 6.41 -26.34
C GLY A 181 29.86 5.18 -25.94
N VAL A 182 30.87 5.38 -25.11
CA VAL A 182 31.75 4.29 -24.63
C VAL A 182 30.95 3.29 -23.81
N LYS A 183 31.01 2.01 -24.19
CA LYS A 183 30.33 0.89 -23.50
C LYS A 183 28.82 1.11 -23.35
N ALA A 184 28.19 1.89 -24.22
CA ALA A 184 26.75 2.20 -24.14
C ALA A 184 25.87 0.96 -24.03
N ARG A 185 26.15 -0.07 -24.84
CA ARG A 185 25.41 -1.33 -24.78
C ARG A 185 25.47 -2.00 -23.40
N ALA A 186 26.64 -2.06 -22.77
CA ALA A 186 26.79 -2.67 -21.44
C ALA A 186 26.08 -1.86 -20.34
N LYS A 187 26.06 -0.53 -20.48
CA LYS A 187 25.35 0.36 -19.56
C LYS A 187 23.83 0.22 -19.68
N ILE A 188 23.29 0.10 -20.90
CA ILE A 188 21.87 -0.19 -21.11
C ILE A 188 21.51 -1.59 -20.59
N GLU A 189 22.37 -2.59 -20.85
CA GLU A 189 22.17 -3.94 -20.33
C GLU A 189 22.14 -3.96 -18.80
N LEU A 190 23.01 -3.21 -18.10
CA LEU A 190 22.95 -3.07 -16.64
C LEU A 190 21.57 -2.55 -16.18
N PHE A 191 21.03 -1.54 -16.86
CA PHE A 191 19.69 -1.04 -16.54
C PHE A 191 18.62 -2.12 -16.71
N LEU A 192 18.67 -2.92 -17.79
CA LEU A 192 17.77 -4.06 -17.95
C LEU A 192 17.93 -5.06 -16.80
N ARG A 193 19.14 -5.34 -16.32
CA ARG A 193 19.36 -6.21 -15.16
C ARG A 193 18.81 -5.63 -13.85
N LEU A 194 18.86 -4.32 -13.66
CA LEU A 194 18.22 -3.67 -12.51
C LEU A 194 16.69 -3.81 -12.57
N MET A 195 16.10 -3.65 -13.75
CA MET A 195 14.68 -3.90 -13.97
C MET A 195 14.30 -5.35 -13.69
N GLU A 196 15.10 -6.29 -14.18
CA GLU A 196 14.88 -7.72 -13.94
C GLU A 196 14.90 -8.05 -12.44
N ALA A 197 15.85 -7.48 -11.71
CA ALA A 197 15.92 -7.59 -10.26
C ALA A 197 14.69 -6.97 -9.57
N TRP A 198 14.20 -5.82 -10.06
CA TRP A 198 13.02 -5.17 -9.52
C TRP A 198 11.75 -6.01 -9.71
N PHE A 199 11.49 -6.45 -10.94
CA PHE A 199 10.26 -7.16 -11.29
C PHE A 199 10.31 -8.67 -11.03
N GLY A 200 11.47 -9.25 -10.72
CA GLY A 200 11.64 -10.70 -10.49
C GLY A 200 11.45 -11.54 -11.75
N LEU A 201 11.53 -10.91 -12.92
CA LEU A 201 11.32 -11.50 -14.24
C LEU A 201 12.42 -11.06 -15.20
N THR A 202 12.68 -11.89 -16.22
CA THR A 202 13.58 -11.49 -17.30
C THR A 202 12.92 -10.44 -18.20
N VAL A 203 13.71 -9.63 -18.90
CA VAL A 203 13.18 -8.69 -19.91
C VAL A 203 12.49 -9.38 -21.10
N GLU A 204 12.58 -10.70 -21.18
CA GLU A 204 11.84 -11.52 -22.17
C GLU A 204 10.43 -11.91 -21.69
N ASP A 205 10.13 -11.79 -20.39
CA ASP A 205 8.79 -12.00 -19.84
C ASP A 205 8.04 -10.68 -19.60
N LEU A 206 8.78 -9.58 -19.43
CA LEU A 206 8.23 -8.24 -19.24
C LEU A 206 7.69 -7.66 -20.55
N ASN A 207 6.65 -6.83 -20.46
CA ASN A 207 6.14 -6.05 -21.58
C ASN A 207 6.12 -4.55 -21.26
N LEU A 208 5.70 -3.74 -22.23
CA LEU A 208 5.67 -2.29 -22.12
C LEU A 208 4.61 -1.76 -21.13
N ASP A 209 3.57 -2.55 -20.80
CA ASP A 209 2.45 -2.07 -19.99
C ASP A 209 2.85 -1.69 -18.57
N VAL A 210 3.95 -2.25 -18.04
CA VAL A 210 4.51 -1.87 -16.73
C VAL A 210 4.92 -0.40 -16.65
N PHE A 211 5.01 0.31 -17.80
CA PHE A 211 5.37 1.71 -17.91
C PHE A 211 4.20 2.66 -18.18
N VAL A 212 2.97 2.16 -18.28
CA VAL A 212 1.78 2.98 -18.56
C VAL A 212 1.52 3.98 -17.43
N GLU A 213 1.62 3.53 -16.19
CA GLU A 213 1.39 4.38 -15.02
C GLU A 213 2.47 5.45 -14.84
N THR A 214 2.06 6.60 -14.29
CA THR A 214 2.97 7.73 -14.02
C THR A 214 3.96 7.41 -12.92
N ASP A 215 3.44 6.85 -11.83
CA ASP A 215 4.22 6.30 -10.75
C ASP A 215 4.40 4.82 -11.05
N LEU A 216 5.64 4.42 -11.37
CA LEU A 216 5.94 3.01 -11.61
C LEU A 216 5.70 2.23 -10.32
N MET A 217 5.23 0.99 -10.47
CA MET A 217 5.02 0.09 -9.35
C MET A 217 6.25 0.08 -8.42
N GLY A 218 6.06 0.56 -7.19
CA GLY A 218 7.06 0.70 -6.12
C GLY A 218 8.14 1.77 -6.28
N ASP A 219 7.92 2.80 -7.11
CA ASP A 219 8.57 4.12 -6.99
C ASP A 219 7.79 5.03 -6.03
N ASP A 220 7.31 4.44 -4.92
CA ASP A 220 6.57 5.14 -3.89
C ASP A 220 7.44 6.22 -3.23
N PRO A 221 6.87 7.38 -2.85
CA PRO A 221 7.63 8.49 -2.30
C PRO A 221 8.30 8.16 -0.95
N GLY A 222 9.39 8.84 -0.66
CA GLY A 222 10.17 8.69 0.56
C GLY A 222 11.29 7.67 0.46
N ALA A 223 11.97 7.45 1.58
CA ALA A 223 13.15 6.61 1.63
C ALA A 223 12.84 5.13 1.38
N HIS A 224 13.78 4.43 0.77
CA HIS A 224 13.81 2.98 0.64
C HIS A 224 14.73 2.42 1.72
N CYS A 225 14.14 1.59 2.56
CA CYS A 225 14.74 1.18 3.82
C CYS A 225 14.82 -0.33 3.94
N ILE A 226 15.74 -0.81 4.77
CA ILE A 226 15.66 -2.15 5.35
C ILE A 226 15.28 -2.07 6.82
N VAL A 227 14.94 -3.22 7.41
CA VAL A 227 14.70 -3.36 8.85
C VAL A 227 15.87 -4.14 9.47
N PRO A 228 16.84 -3.47 10.14
CA PRO A 228 17.99 -4.18 10.71
C PRO A 228 17.60 -5.31 11.66
N ALA A 229 16.54 -5.10 12.45
CA ALA A 229 16.02 -6.05 13.42
C ALA A 229 15.24 -7.23 12.81
N GLY A 230 14.92 -7.22 11.52
CA GLY A 230 14.10 -8.24 10.87
C GLY A 230 12.72 -7.75 10.45
N MET A 231 12.33 -8.03 9.22
CA MET A 231 10.98 -7.77 8.70
C MET A 231 9.91 -8.62 9.40
N GLU A 232 10.29 -9.78 9.94
CA GLU A 232 9.41 -10.69 10.67
C GLU A 232 8.78 -10.04 11.92
N ARG A 233 9.41 -8.99 12.46
CA ARG A 233 8.87 -8.20 13.58
C ARG A 233 7.48 -7.63 13.30
N PHE A 234 7.17 -7.27 12.06
CA PHE A 234 5.82 -6.82 11.70
C PHE A 234 4.79 -7.94 11.86
N ILE A 235 5.16 -9.16 11.47
CA ILE A 235 4.31 -10.34 11.61
C ILE A 235 4.10 -10.65 13.09
N ASP A 236 5.17 -10.64 13.90
CA ASP A 236 5.10 -10.89 15.34
C ASP A 236 4.08 -9.97 16.02
N HIS A 237 4.16 -8.67 15.75
CA HIS A 237 3.27 -7.67 16.35
C HIS A 237 1.82 -7.77 15.85
N LEU A 238 1.61 -8.04 14.55
CA LEU A 238 0.26 -8.24 14.02
C LEU A 238 -0.38 -9.55 14.48
N ALA A 239 0.42 -10.58 14.76
CA ALA A 239 -0.03 -11.88 15.23
C ALA A 239 -0.15 -11.99 16.76
N GLU A 240 0.36 -11.02 17.53
CA GLU A 240 0.26 -11.02 19.00
C GLU A 240 -1.17 -11.23 19.52
N PRO A 241 -2.22 -10.56 18.97
CA PRO A 241 -3.60 -10.79 19.38
C PRO A 241 -4.21 -12.11 18.88
N LEU A 242 -3.50 -12.84 18.01
CA LEU A 242 -3.99 -14.01 17.27
C LEU A 242 -3.43 -15.34 17.77
N GLN A 243 -2.61 -15.33 18.83
CA GLN A 243 -1.87 -16.53 19.27
C GLN A 243 -2.79 -17.73 19.51
N ASP A 244 -3.98 -17.50 20.06
CA ASP A 244 -4.93 -18.58 20.39
C ASP A 244 -5.69 -19.13 19.17
N VAL A 245 -5.69 -18.41 18.04
CA VAL A 245 -6.43 -18.79 16.83
C VAL A 245 -5.54 -19.33 15.71
N ILE A 246 -4.21 -19.21 15.83
CA ILE A 246 -3.26 -19.71 14.82
C ILE A 246 -2.83 -21.13 15.16
N HIS A 247 -3.06 -22.05 14.22
CA HIS A 247 -2.60 -23.43 14.28
C HIS A 247 -1.55 -23.68 13.19
N THR A 248 -0.29 -23.83 13.61
CA THR A 248 0.82 -24.23 12.73
C THR A 248 0.84 -25.74 12.52
N ASN A 249 1.63 -26.21 11.54
CA ASN A 249 1.67 -27.63 11.14
C ASN A 249 0.30 -28.19 10.71
N VAL A 250 -0.58 -27.33 10.18
CA VAL A 250 -1.88 -27.72 9.66
C VAL A 250 -1.94 -27.42 8.17
N SER A 251 -1.66 -28.44 7.36
CA SER A 251 -1.69 -28.33 5.91
C SER A 251 -3.08 -28.68 5.38
N VAL A 252 -3.74 -27.73 4.73
CA VAL A 252 -5.06 -27.94 4.09
C VAL A 252 -4.88 -28.67 2.76
N ALA A 253 -5.66 -29.72 2.57
CA ALA A 253 -5.71 -30.53 1.35
C ALA A 253 -6.85 -30.12 0.43
N SER A 254 -8.05 -29.86 0.99
CA SER A 254 -9.22 -29.50 0.19
C SER A 254 -10.18 -28.54 0.89
N ILE A 255 -10.90 -27.78 0.08
CA ILE A 255 -11.98 -26.87 0.48
C ILE A 255 -13.22 -27.26 -0.31
N ASN A 256 -14.22 -27.81 0.37
CA ASN A 256 -15.53 -28.11 -0.20
C ASN A 256 -16.53 -27.02 0.19
N TYR A 257 -17.06 -26.31 -0.79
CA TYR A 257 -18.05 -25.25 -0.65
C TYR A 257 -19.36 -25.55 -1.42
N ASP A 258 -19.60 -26.82 -1.77
CA ASP A 258 -20.81 -27.27 -2.47
C ASP A 258 -22.04 -27.40 -1.54
N GLY A 259 -21.82 -27.49 -0.23
CA GLY A 259 -22.89 -27.70 0.76
C GLY A 259 -23.88 -26.53 0.86
N ALA A 260 -25.00 -26.70 1.57
CA ALA A 260 -25.94 -25.60 1.81
C ALA A 260 -25.46 -24.64 2.92
N ASP A 261 -24.74 -25.17 3.92
CA ASP A 261 -24.57 -24.53 5.23
C ASP A 261 -23.14 -24.02 5.52
N GLY A 262 -22.26 -23.95 4.51
CA GLY A 262 -20.90 -23.41 4.70
C GLY A 262 -19.84 -24.09 3.84
N VAL A 263 -18.63 -24.17 4.39
CA VAL A 263 -17.45 -24.80 3.80
C VAL A 263 -16.89 -25.88 4.72
N ILE A 264 -16.39 -26.96 4.12
CA ILE A 264 -15.68 -28.05 4.82
C ILE A 264 -14.22 -27.98 4.37
N ILE A 265 -13.33 -27.82 5.33
CA ILE A 265 -11.88 -27.81 5.12
C ILE A 265 -11.32 -29.14 5.61
N GLU A 266 -10.64 -29.86 4.72
CA GLU A 266 -9.96 -31.12 5.03
C GLU A 266 -8.45 -30.93 5.02
N CYS A 267 -7.79 -31.36 6.09
CA CYS A 267 -6.35 -31.28 6.26
C CYS A 267 -5.68 -32.58 5.80
N ASN A 268 -4.41 -32.49 5.41
CA ASN A 268 -3.61 -33.63 4.92
C ASN A 268 -3.40 -34.75 5.96
N ASP A 269 -3.58 -34.45 7.25
CA ASP A 269 -3.51 -35.42 8.34
C ASP A 269 -4.87 -36.03 8.71
N GLY A 270 -5.92 -35.73 7.95
CA GLY A 270 -7.27 -36.23 8.15
C GLY A 270 -8.14 -35.41 9.10
N ARG A 271 -7.61 -34.34 9.72
CA ARG A 271 -8.45 -33.39 10.47
C ARG A 271 -9.42 -32.69 9.53
N ARG A 272 -10.62 -32.39 10.04
CA ARG A 272 -11.67 -31.69 9.30
C ARG A 272 -12.25 -30.57 10.16
N VAL A 273 -12.48 -29.43 9.53
CA VAL A 273 -13.03 -28.22 10.16
C VAL A 273 -14.15 -27.68 9.27
N THR A 274 -15.27 -27.28 9.85
CA THR A 274 -16.33 -26.56 9.13
C THR A 274 -16.25 -25.07 9.37
N ALA A 275 -16.67 -24.25 8.40
CA ALA A 275 -16.83 -22.83 8.61
C ALA A 275 -17.95 -22.23 7.77
N ASP A 276 -18.48 -21.06 8.14
CA ASP A 276 -19.41 -20.35 7.25
C ASP A 276 -18.68 -19.85 6.00
N ARG A 277 -17.44 -19.37 6.17
CA ARG A 277 -16.60 -18.72 5.15
C ARG A 277 -15.13 -19.14 5.29
N VAL A 278 -14.38 -19.03 4.19
CA VAL A 278 -12.94 -19.24 4.18
C VAL A 278 -12.22 -18.13 3.42
N ILE A 279 -11.12 -17.63 3.99
CA ILE A 279 -10.18 -16.74 3.31
C ILE A 279 -8.96 -17.58 2.91
N VAL A 280 -8.69 -17.68 1.62
CA VAL A 280 -7.52 -18.34 1.07
C VAL A 280 -6.41 -17.30 0.90
N ALA A 281 -5.43 -17.33 1.81
CA ALA A 281 -4.28 -16.41 1.84
C ALA A 281 -2.96 -17.11 1.46
N THR A 282 -3.05 -18.17 0.65
CA THR A 282 -1.90 -18.96 0.18
C THR A 282 -1.15 -18.27 -0.95
N SER A 283 0.07 -18.72 -1.28
CA SER A 283 0.79 -18.18 -2.43
C SER A 283 0.12 -18.53 -3.77
N LEU A 284 0.39 -17.71 -4.80
CA LEU A 284 0.02 -18.01 -6.19
C LEU A 284 0.60 -19.36 -6.63
N GLY A 285 1.87 -19.62 -6.32
CA GLY A 285 2.54 -20.88 -6.65
C GLY A 285 1.86 -22.11 -6.06
N LEU A 286 1.35 -22.03 -4.82
CA LEU A 286 0.60 -23.15 -4.21
C LEU A 286 -0.73 -23.39 -4.93
N LEU A 287 -1.47 -22.33 -5.25
CA LEU A 287 -2.72 -22.43 -6.02
C LEU A 287 -2.49 -23.04 -7.41
N GLN A 288 -1.35 -22.72 -8.05
CA GLN A 288 -0.97 -23.30 -9.35
C GLN A 288 -0.48 -24.74 -9.25
N SER A 289 0.07 -25.16 -8.11
CA SER A 289 0.64 -26.51 -7.92
C SER A 289 -0.40 -27.63 -7.92
N GLY A 290 -1.68 -27.30 -7.71
CA GLY A 290 -2.77 -28.28 -7.61
C GLY A 290 -2.80 -29.06 -6.29
N LYS A 291 -1.97 -28.71 -5.29
CA LYS A 291 -1.96 -29.35 -3.96
C LYS A 291 -3.16 -28.97 -3.07
N LEU A 292 -3.77 -27.82 -3.33
CA LEU A 292 -5.01 -27.39 -2.66
C LEU A 292 -6.19 -27.61 -3.61
N HIS A 293 -7.07 -28.54 -3.24
CA HIS A 293 -8.22 -28.90 -4.06
C HIS A 293 -9.47 -28.10 -3.69
N PHE A 294 -10.24 -27.69 -4.70
CA PHE A 294 -11.51 -26.99 -4.52
C PHE A 294 -12.66 -27.88 -5.01
N GLN A 295 -13.73 -27.98 -4.22
CA GLN A 295 -14.94 -28.71 -4.58
C GLN A 295 -16.19 -27.84 -4.38
N PRO A 296 -16.96 -27.51 -5.45
CA PRO A 296 -16.64 -27.74 -6.86
C PRO A 296 -15.35 -27.03 -7.30
N GLU A 297 -14.88 -27.28 -8.53
CA GLU A 297 -13.72 -26.58 -9.07
C GLU A 297 -13.94 -25.05 -9.11
N LEU A 298 -12.86 -24.29 -9.04
CA LEU A 298 -12.91 -22.83 -9.17
C LEU A 298 -13.44 -22.42 -10.56
N PRO A 299 -14.16 -21.28 -10.67
CA PRO A 299 -14.69 -20.80 -11.95
C PRO A 299 -13.63 -20.70 -13.04
N ALA A 300 -14.00 -21.00 -14.28
CA ALA A 300 -13.10 -21.02 -15.44
C ALA A 300 -12.33 -19.69 -15.65
N VAL A 301 -12.97 -18.56 -15.33
CA VAL A 301 -12.34 -17.23 -15.41
C VAL A 301 -11.17 -17.09 -14.43
N LYS A 302 -11.34 -17.57 -13.19
CA LYS A 302 -10.32 -17.55 -12.14
C LYS A 302 -9.19 -18.52 -12.45
N THR A 303 -9.52 -19.75 -12.88
CA THR A 303 -8.48 -20.71 -13.29
C THR A 303 -7.72 -20.26 -14.54
N GLY A 304 -8.36 -19.52 -15.44
CA GLY A 304 -7.71 -18.84 -16.56
C GLY A 304 -6.70 -17.77 -16.11
N ALA A 305 -7.09 -16.90 -15.17
CA ALA A 305 -6.21 -15.87 -14.59
C ALA A 305 -5.03 -16.50 -13.83
N LEU A 306 -5.27 -17.58 -13.06
CA LEU A 306 -4.22 -18.35 -12.38
C LEU A 306 -3.20 -18.91 -13.38
N LYS A 307 -3.64 -19.43 -14.54
CA LYS A 307 -2.73 -19.99 -15.56
C LYS A 307 -1.91 -18.94 -16.30
N ARG A 308 -2.45 -17.72 -16.47
CA ARG A 308 -1.75 -16.60 -17.13
C ARG A 308 -0.74 -15.92 -16.21
N SER A 309 -1.03 -15.89 -14.91
CA SER A 309 -0.16 -15.28 -13.91
C SER A 309 1.14 -16.05 -13.72
N LYS A 310 2.25 -15.34 -13.51
CA LYS A 310 3.57 -15.96 -13.27
C LYS A 310 3.96 -15.80 -11.81
N MET A 311 4.35 -16.90 -11.18
CA MET A 311 5.07 -16.88 -9.91
C MET A 311 6.55 -16.67 -10.21
N GLY A 312 7.08 -15.49 -9.89
CA GLY A 312 8.47 -15.12 -10.09
C GLY A 312 9.40 -15.82 -9.11
N GLN A 313 10.69 -15.78 -9.46
CA GLN A 313 11.77 -16.37 -8.66
C GLN A 313 12.80 -15.31 -8.31
N TYR A 314 13.23 -15.35 -7.05
CA TYR A 314 14.22 -14.44 -6.51
C TYR A 314 15.08 -15.20 -5.51
N MET A 315 16.33 -15.45 -5.89
CA MET A 315 17.33 -16.14 -5.09
C MET A 315 18.36 -15.13 -4.58
N LYS A 316 18.48 -15.03 -3.26
CA LYS A 316 19.52 -14.28 -2.58
C LYS A 316 20.71 -15.19 -2.29
N VAL A 317 21.89 -14.64 -2.51
CA VAL A 317 23.18 -15.29 -2.31
C VAL A 317 23.98 -14.41 -1.36
N LEU A 318 23.91 -14.71 -0.06
CA LEU A 318 24.64 -13.97 0.96
C LEU A 318 25.94 -14.70 1.28
N VAL A 319 27.07 -14.01 1.14
CA VAL A 319 28.40 -14.59 1.37
C VAL A 319 29.15 -13.77 2.41
N GLN A 320 29.60 -14.43 3.46
CA GLN A 320 30.41 -13.84 4.52
C GLN A 320 31.90 -13.98 4.21
N PHE A 321 32.63 -12.88 4.35
CA PHE A 321 34.08 -12.82 4.24
C PHE A 321 34.74 -12.61 5.61
N PRO A 322 36.05 -12.92 5.76
CA PRO A 322 36.79 -12.63 6.98
C PRO A 322 36.87 -11.14 7.32
N GLU A 323 36.92 -10.29 6.31
CA GLU A 323 37.04 -8.85 6.44
C GLU A 323 36.33 -8.11 5.31
N VAL A 324 36.08 -6.82 5.52
CA VAL A 324 35.49 -5.93 4.52
C VAL A 324 36.61 -5.40 3.62
N PHE A 325 36.88 -6.10 2.51
CA PHE A 325 37.89 -5.71 1.51
C PHE A 325 37.40 -4.70 0.49
N TRP A 326 36.08 -4.46 0.43
CA TRP A 326 35.43 -3.50 -0.45
C TRP A 326 35.20 -2.14 0.24
N PRO A 327 34.85 -1.07 -0.50
CA PRO A 327 34.52 0.23 0.10
C PRO A 327 33.33 0.15 1.07
N LYS A 328 33.55 0.51 2.33
CA LYS A 328 32.59 0.33 3.44
C LYS A 328 31.30 1.13 3.29
N ASP A 329 31.37 2.25 2.58
CA ASP A 329 30.29 3.20 2.34
C ASP A 329 29.61 2.99 0.97
N ALA A 330 30.05 2.01 0.17
CA ALA A 330 29.35 1.65 -1.05
C ALA A 330 27.96 1.08 -0.72
N THR A 331 26.92 1.53 -1.43
CA THR A 331 25.59 0.94 -1.28
C THR A 331 25.47 -0.33 -2.10
N PHE A 332 25.78 -0.21 -3.39
CA PHE A 332 25.78 -1.29 -4.35
C PHE A 332 27.08 -1.26 -5.16
N MET A 333 27.45 -2.43 -5.66
CA MET A 333 28.53 -2.60 -6.63
C MET A 333 27.95 -3.30 -7.86
N GLY A 334 27.85 -2.57 -8.96
CA GLY A 334 27.40 -3.08 -10.25
C GLY A 334 28.57 -3.33 -11.19
N GLN A 335 28.41 -4.30 -12.08
CA GLN A 335 29.40 -4.60 -13.11
C GLN A 335 28.83 -4.40 -14.51
N LEU A 336 29.61 -3.76 -15.38
CA LEU A 336 29.31 -3.57 -16.79
C LEU A 336 29.83 -4.76 -17.59
N GLN A 337 29.02 -5.80 -17.72
CA GLN A 337 29.36 -6.92 -18.59
C GLN A 337 28.98 -6.60 -20.05
N THR A 338 29.88 -6.91 -20.99
CA THR A 338 29.53 -7.06 -22.41
C THR A 338 29.32 -8.54 -22.69
N LYS A 339 28.22 -8.91 -23.37
CA LYS A 339 28.06 -10.25 -23.96
C LYS A 339 29.23 -10.54 -24.90
N ASN A 340 30.28 -11.18 -24.38
CA ASN A 340 31.32 -11.86 -25.16
C ASN A 340 31.28 -13.36 -24.83
N SER A 341 30.09 -13.95 -24.81
CA SER A 341 29.90 -15.39 -24.64
C SER A 341 28.79 -15.96 -25.53
N SER A 342 28.67 -15.44 -26.76
CA SER A 342 28.20 -16.27 -27.87
C SER A 342 29.27 -17.27 -28.35
N GLU A 343 30.47 -17.23 -27.76
CA GLU A 343 31.51 -18.25 -27.91
C GLU A 343 32.01 -18.68 -26.51
N GLY A 344 31.40 -19.72 -25.93
CA GLY A 344 31.92 -20.29 -24.69
C GLY A 344 30.95 -21.19 -23.96
N THR A 345 31.25 -22.47 -23.96
CA THR A 345 30.63 -23.59 -23.24
C THR A 345 30.66 -23.48 -21.69
N GLU A 346 30.85 -22.30 -21.11
CA GLU A 346 30.96 -22.11 -19.66
C GLU A 346 29.68 -21.51 -19.07
N ARG A 347 28.90 -22.36 -18.39
CA ARG A 347 27.79 -21.95 -17.51
C ARG A 347 28.35 -21.20 -16.29
N ARG A 348 28.72 -19.94 -16.43
CA ARG A 348 29.20 -19.11 -15.32
C ARG A 348 28.04 -18.37 -14.66
N ILE A 349 27.88 -18.55 -13.34
CA ILE A 349 26.93 -17.77 -12.53
C ILE A 349 27.50 -16.37 -12.34
N TYR A 350 26.66 -15.36 -12.51
CA TYR A 350 27.06 -13.96 -12.45
C TYR A 350 26.00 -13.09 -11.77
N PHE A 351 26.46 -12.13 -10.98
CA PHE A 351 25.63 -11.24 -10.17
C PHE A 351 25.77 -9.80 -10.69
N PRO A 352 24.81 -9.29 -11.48
CA PRO A 352 24.94 -7.95 -12.07
C PRO A 352 24.98 -6.83 -11.01
N LEU A 353 24.39 -7.10 -9.84
CA LEU A 353 24.33 -6.21 -8.71
C LEU A 353 24.71 -6.96 -7.43
N VAL A 354 25.59 -6.35 -6.63
CA VAL A 354 25.97 -6.84 -5.32
C VAL A 354 25.67 -5.78 -4.26
N PHE A 355 24.86 -6.13 -3.27
CA PHE A 355 24.50 -5.27 -2.15
C PHE A 355 25.44 -5.45 -0.96
N ASN A 356 25.80 -4.34 -0.32
CA ASN A 356 26.75 -4.29 0.79
C ASN A 356 26.04 -4.31 2.16
N TYR A 357 26.05 -5.44 2.86
CA TYR A 357 25.47 -5.53 4.22
C TYR A 357 26.26 -4.74 5.27
N HIS A 358 27.52 -4.36 5.01
CA HIS A 358 28.27 -3.53 5.94
C HIS A 358 27.60 -2.16 6.12
N LEU A 359 27.02 -1.59 5.08
CA LEU A 359 26.32 -0.30 5.15
C LEU A 359 25.12 -0.35 6.12
N ALA A 360 24.39 -1.47 6.08
CA ALA A 360 23.11 -1.58 6.76
C ALA A 360 23.19 -2.28 8.13
N LYS A 361 24.07 -3.27 8.27
CA LYS A 361 24.20 -4.12 9.46
C LYS A 361 25.63 -4.22 10.01
N ARG A 362 26.62 -3.51 9.43
CA ARG A 362 28.03 -3.45 9.89
C ARG A 362 28.75 -4.82 9.91
N VAL A 363 28.34 -5.74 9.05
CA VAL A 363 28.91 -7.09 8.92
C VAL A 363 29.62 -7.30 7.58
N PRO A 364 30.62 -8.19 7.49
CA PRO A 364 31.34 -8.48 6.24
C PRO A 364 30.57 -9.46 5.35
N ILE A 365 29.36 -9.09 4.96
CA ILE A 365 28.51 -9.89 4.07
C ILE A 365 28.24 -9.11 2.78
N LEU A 366 28.30 -9.82 1.65
CA LEU A 366 27.84 -9.35 0.35
C LEU A 366 26.63 -10.17 -0.09
N GLU A 367 25.62 -9.51 -0.65
CA GLU A 367 24.44 -10.18 -1.23
C GLU A 367 24.45 -10.02 -2.74
N GLY A 368 24.52 -11.14 -3.46
CA GLY A 368 24.17 -11.22 -4.88
C GLY A 368 22.72 -11.70 -5.05
N VAL A 369 22.12 -11.39 -6.19
CA VAL A 369 20.75 -11.80 -6.52
C VAL A 369 20.69 -12.48 -7.88
N LEU A 370 19.87 -13.53 -7.97
CA LEU A 370 19.52 -14.23 -9.20
C LEU A 370 18.00 -14.25 -9.32
N ILE A 371 17.47 -14.03 -10.53
CA ILE A 371 16.03 -13.87 -10.76
C ILE A 371 15.52 -14.75 -11.90
N GLY A 372 14.20 -14.95 -11.94
CA GLY A 372 13.50 -15.61 -13.03
C GLY A 372 13.92 -17.06 -13.25
N ASP A 373 13.69 -17.57 -14.45
CA ASP A 373 13.90 -18.99 -14.79
C ASP A 373 15.38 -19.40 -14.65
N ASN A 374 16.32 -18.47 -14.86
CA ASN A 374 17.74 -18.71 -14.62
C ASN A 374 18.05 -19.01 -13.14
N ALA A 375 17.34 -18.39 -12.19
CA ALA A 375 17.50 -18.72 -10.78
C ALA A 375 17.03 -20.15 -10.47
N SER A 376 15.94 -20.60 -11.08
CA SER A 376 15.46 -21.99 -10.97
C SER A 376 16.44 -22.99 -11.57
N ASP A 377 16.99 -22.69 -12.75
CA ASP A 377 17.98 -23.56 -13.41
C ASP A 377 19.25 -23.68 -12.57
N ILE A 378 19.71 -22.57 -11.99
CA ILE A 378 20.85 -22.56 -11.07
C ILE A 378 20.51 -23.34 -9.79
N SER A 379 19.32 -23.12 -9.23
CA SER A 379 18.84 -23.84 -8.06
C SER A 379 18.85 -25.35 -8.27
N ALA A 380 18.39 -25.83 -9.42
CA ALA A 380 18.35 -27.25 -9.75
C ALA A 380 19.73 -27.86 -10.06
N SER A 381 20.69 -27.04 -10.52
CA SER A 381 21.94 -27.54 -11.10
C SER A 381 23.16 -27.40 -10.18
N PHE A 382 23.14 -26.48 -9.20
CA PHE A 382 24.32 -26.14 -8.40
C PHE A 382 24.04 -26.22 -6.90
N THR A 383 25.07 -26.61 -6.16
CA THR A 383 25.12 -26.60 -4.69
C THR A 383 25.26 -25.18 -4.14
N ASP A 384 24.95 -24.99 -2.86
CA ASP A 384 25.07 -23.69 -2.21
C ASP A 384 26.53 -23.20 -2.20
N GLU A 385 27.49 -24.11 -2.02
CA GLU A 385 28.92 -23.84 -2.07
C GLU A 385 29.36 -23.34 -3.45
N GLU A 386 28.91 -23.97 -4.53
CA GLU A 386 29.25 -23.56 -5.90
C GLU A 386 28.69 -22.17 -6.24
N ILE A 387 27.47 -21.87 -5.80
CA ILE A 387 26.82 -20.58 -6.00
C ILE A 387 27.56 -19.49 -5.20
N ALA A 388 27.88 -19.74 -3.93
CA ALA A 388 28.65 -18.82 -3.10
C ALA A 388 30.06 -18.58 -3.66
N HIS A 389 30.71 -19.65 -4.14
CA HIS A 389 32.03 -19.57 -4.75
C HIS A 389 32.01 -18.76 -6.05
N ALA A 390 30.93 -18.78 -6.82
CA ALA A 390 30.78 -17.92 -7.99
C ALA A 390 30.81 -16.42 -7.63
N LEU A 391 30.14 -16.01 -6.55
CA LEU A 391 30.20 -14.62 -6.07
C LEU A 391 31.63 -14.25 -5.65
N PHE A 392 32.34 -15.14 -4.97
CA PHE A 392 33.74 -14.95 -4.61
C PHE A 392 34.63 -14.75 -5.85
N LEU A 393 34.51 -15.60 -6.88
CA LEU A 393 35.29 -15.46 -8.11
C LEU A 393 35.00 -14.13 -8.81
N GLN A 394 33.75 -13.66 -8.78
CA GLN A 394 33.40 -12.34 -9.31
C GLN A 394 34.02 -11.20 -8.47
N MET A 395 34.09 -11.35 -7.16
CA MET A 395 34.77 -10.37 -6.30
C MET A 395 36.29 -10.35 -6.55
N GLN A 396 36.93 -11.49 -6.82
CA GLN A 396 38.33 -11.54 -7.26
C GLN A 396 38.54 -10.84 -8.61
N GLU A 397 37.61 -10.98 -9.55
CA GLU A 397 37.66 -10.26 -10.83
C GLU A 397 37.54 -8.74 -10.63
N THR A 398 36.76 -8.30 -9.64
CA THR A 398 36.50 -6.88 -9.37
C THR A 398 37.62 -6.23 -8.54
N PHE A 399 38.08 -6.88 -7.46
CA PHE A 399 39.00 -6.31 -6.48
C PHE A 399 40.41 -6.93 -6.52
N GLY A 400 40.63 -7.94 -7.36
CA GLY A 400 41.90 -8.62 -7.55
C GLY A 400 42.01 -9.94 -6.78
N PRO A 401 43.07 -10.73 -7.04
CA PRO A 401 43.22 -12.08 -6.51
C PRO A 401 43.45 -12.14 -4.99
N GLY A 402 43.71 -11.00 -4.34
CA GLY A 402 43.91 -10.92 -2.89
C GLY A 402 42.63 -10.94 -2.06
N VAL A 403 41.45 -11.00 -2.69
CA VAL A 403 40.18 -11.18 -1.97
C VAL A 403 40.24 -12.48 -1.16
N PRO A 404 39.97 -12.44 0.15
CA PRO A 404 40.00 -13.63 0.98
C PRO A 404 38.87 -14.60 0.64
N GLU A 405 39.12 -15.90 0.85
CA GLU A 405 38.07 -16.91 0.66
C GLU A 405 36.88 -16.68 1.60
N PRO A 406 35.64 -17.00 1.17
CA PRO A 406 34.47 -16.95 2.03
C PRO A 406 34.59 -17.86 3.25
N ILE A 407 34.04 -17.42 4.38
CA ILE A 407 33.96 -18.24 5.60
C ILE A 407 32.62 -18.96 5.68
N ASN A 408 31.55 -18.32 5.20
CA ASN A 408 30.20 -18.85 5.34
C ASN A 408 29.28 -18.27 4.25
N HIS A 409 28.13 -18.89 4.03
CA HIS A 409 27.15 -18.46 3.05
C HIS A 409 25.72 -18.79 3.48
N PHE A 410 24.76 -18.12 2.86
CA PHE A 410 23.34 -18.40 2.99
C PHE A 410 22.63 -18.18 1.66
N ILE A 411 22.01 -19.23 1.12
CA ILE A 411 21.33 -19.23 -0.18
C ILE A 411 19.84 -19.49 0.01
N THR A 412 18.98 -18.71 -0.64
CA THR A 412 17.52 -18.90 -0.56
C THR A 412 17.00 -19.74 -1.72
N ARG A 413 16.10 -20.70 -1.46
CA ARG A 413 15.52 -21.60 -2.48
C ARG A 413 13.99 -21.63 -2.39
N TRP A 414 13.36 -20.49 -2.70
CA TRP A 414 11.90 -20.34 -2.65
C TRP A 414 11.17 -21.19 -3.71
N ASP A 415 11.85 -21.57 -4.79
CA ASP A 415 11.39 -22.52 -5.80
C ASP A 415 11.19 -23.94 -5.23
N GLN A 416 12.01 -24.32 -4.24
CA GLN A 416 11.94 -25.62 -3.58
C GLN A 416 11.03 -25.63 -2.33
N ASP A 417 10.60 -24.45 -1.86
CA ASP A 417 9.61 -24.35 -0.80
C ASP A 417 8.27 -24.87 -1.31
N GLN A 418 7.81 -25.97 -0.71
CA GLN A 418 6.63 -26.68 -1.16
C GLN A 418 5.31 -25.93 -0.94
N TRP A 419 5.33 -24.88 -0.09
CA TRP A 419 4.17 -24.07 0.32
C TRP A 419 4.12 -22.72 -0.39
N SER A 420 5.27 -22.15 -0.78
CA SER A 420 5.29 -20.92 -1.58
C SER A 420 5.42 -21.20 -3.07
N VAL A 421 6.25 -22.17 -3.47
CA VAL A 421 6.58 -22.54 -4.85
C VAL A 421 7.02 -21.31 -5.67
N GLY A 422 7.86 -20.47 -5.06
CA GLY A 422 8.41 -19.25 -5.64
C GLY A 422 8.42 -18.05 -4.70
N ALA A 423 8.92 -16.93 -5.23
CA ALA A 423 9.19 -15.71 -4.47
C ALA A 423 7.97 -14.77 -4.45
N TYR A 424 7.56 -14.18 -5.56
CA TYR A 424 6.40 -13.26 -5.61
C TYR A 424 5.74 -13.29 -6.98
N SER A 425 4.45 -12.95 -7.05
CA SER A 425 3.77 -12.89 -8.34
C SER A 425 4.27 -11.72 -9.18
N CYS A 426 4.28 -11.90 -10.49
CA CYS A 426 4.78 -10.91 -11.44
C CYS A 426 3.79 -10.72 -12.59
N VAL A 427 3.70 -9.48 -13.08
CA VAL A 427 2.97 -9.14 -14.30
C VAL A 427 3.82 -9.51 -15.51
N THR A 428 3.28 -10.35 -16.38
CA THR A 428 3.93 -10.76 -17.63
C THR A 428 3.17 -10.26 -18.85
N ALA A 429 3.79 -10.34 -20.03
CA ALA A 429 3.12 -10.11 -21.31
C ALA A 429 1.86 -11.00 -21.53
N ARG A 430 1.72 -12.10 -20.77
CA ARG A 430 0.58 -13.01 -20.87
C ARG A 430 -0.60 -12.60 -19.99
N ASN A 431 -0.40 -11.68 -19.04
CA ASN A 431 -1.46 -11.26 -18.13
C ASN A 431 -2.47 -10.35 -18.83
N ALA A 432 -3.75 -10.58 -18.56
CA ALA A 432 -4.77 -9.58 -18.82
C ALA A 432 -4.74 -8.53 -17.70
N HIS A 433 -5.08 -7.28 -18.03
CA HIS A 433 -5.14 -6.19 -17.04
C HIS A 433 -6.07 -6.50 -15.85
N GLU A 434 -7.15 -7.24 -16.10
CA GLU A 434 -8.15 -7.66 -15.09
C GLU A 434 -7.75 -8.88 -14.26
N ASP A 435 -6.61 -9.53 -14.54
CA ASP A 435 -6.24 -10.80 -13.88
C ASP A 435 -6.17 -10.69 -12.35
N PRO A 436 -5.53 -9.66 -11.74
CA PRO A 436 -5.53 -9.52 -10.28
C PRO A 436 -6.94 -9.41 -9.69
N ASP A 437 -7.84 -8.69 -10.35
CA ASP A 437 -9.24 -8.56 -9.91
C ASP A 437 -9.98 -9.91 -10.00
N LEU A 438 -9.79 -10.66 -11.10
CA LEU A 438 -10.34 -12.01 -11.25
C LEU A 438 -9.80 -12.97 -10.18
N LEU A 439 -8.53 -12.84 -9.80
CA LEU A 439 -7.93 -13.61 -8.71
C LEU A 439 -8.51 -13.22 -7.35
N LYS A 440 -8.84 -11.94 -7.13
CA LYS A 440 -9.46 -11.44 -5.89
C LYS A 440 -10.91 -11.88 -5.70
N GLN A 441 -11.67 -12.01 -6.80
CA GLN A 441 -13.12 -12.26 -6.75
C GLN A 441 -13.53 -13.41 -5.82
N THR A 442 -14.49 -13.14 -4.93
CA THR A 442 -15.11 -14.12 -4.05
C THR A 442 -15.91 -15.16 -4.85
N VAL A 443 -15.75 -16.44 -4.49
CA VAL A 443 -16.45 -17.55 -5.13
C VAL A 443 -17.59 -18.03 -4.23
N ALA A 444 -18.78 -18.16 -4.83
CA ALA A 444 -20.00 -18.65 -4.17
C ALA A 444 -20.37 -17.88 -2.88
N ASN A 445 -19.93 -16.63 -2.74
CA ASN A 445 -20.02 -15.84 -1.50
C ASN A 445 -19.43 -16.55 -0.27
N ARG A 446 -18.47 -17.47 -0.47
CA ARG A 446 -17.93 -18.34 0.59
C ARG A 446 -16.42 -18.43 0.63
N VAL A 447 -15.77 -18.40 -0.53
CA VAL A 447 -14.32 -18.54 -0.66
C VAL A 447 -13.75 -17.21 -1.13
N LEU A 448 -13.10 -16.50 -0.22
CA LEU A 448 -12.45 -15.22 -0.46
C LEU A 448 -10.95 -15.45 -0.69
N PHE A 449 -10.30 -14.54 -1.39
CA PHE A 449 -8.89 -14.64 -1.74
C PHE A 449 -8.14 -13.38 -1.29
N ALA A 450 -7.01 -13.57 -0.62
CA ALA A 450 -6.12 -12.51 -0.20
C ALA A 450 -4.67 -12.91 -0.50
N GLY A 451 -3.77 -11.95 -0.58
CA GLY A 451 -2.36 -12.17 -0.89
C GLY A 451 -1.83 -11.17 -1.91
N GLU A 452 -0.51 -11.15 -2.09
CA GLU A 452 0.13 -10.15 -2.95
C GLU A 452 -0.29 -10.22 -4.43
N ALA A 453 -0.78 -11.37 -4.90
CA ALA A 453 -1.13 -11.58 -6.31
C ALA A 453 -2.50 -10.99 -6.71
N VAL A 454 -3.28 -10.47 -5.75
CA VAL A 454 -4.65 -10.00 -6.00
C VAL A 454 -4.79 -8.47 -5.95
N ASP A 455 -3.68 -7.75 -5.75
CA ASP A 455 -3.62 -6.29 -5.75
C ASP A 455 -2.83 -5.81 -6.99
N PRO A 456 -3.48 -5.14 -7.96
CA PRO A 456 -2.81 -4.71 -9.18
C PRO A 456 -1.80 -3.57 -8.97
N LYS A 457 -1.92 -2.79 -7.89
CA LYS A 457 -1.09 -1.61 -7.64
C LYS A 457 0.22 -1.97 -6.97
N TYR A 458 0.20 -2.92 -6.03
CA TYR A 458 1.34 -3.29 -5.20
C TYR A 458 1.78 -4.75 -5.40
N GLN A 459 1.44 -5.34 -6.56
CA GLN A 459 1.67 -6.75 -6.83
C GLN A 459 3.11 -7.19 -6.49
N GLY A 460 3.24 -8.31 -5.76
CA GLY A 460 4.52 -8.82 -5.28
C GLY A 460 5.09 -8.14 -4.03
N ALA A 461 4.50 -7.03 -3.57
CA ALA A 461 4.96 -6.29 -2.39
C ALA A 461 4.19 -6.63 -1.11
N LEU A 462 4.71 -6.15 0.02
CA LEU A 462 4.09 -6.33 1.35
C LEU A 462 2.76 -5.58 1.43
N GLN A 463 2.68 -4.38 0.85
CA GLN A 463 1.48 -3.57 0.82
C GLN A 463 0.30 -4.33 0.23
N ALA A 464 0.49 -5.03 -0.90
CA ALA A 464 -0.54 -5.85 -1.52
C ALA A 464 -1.05 -6.96 -0.60
N ALA A 465 -0.13 -7.70 0.04
CA ALA A 465 -0.52 -8.74 0.99
C ALA A 465 -1.29 -8.16 2.20
N TYR A 466 -0.81 -7.05 2.76
CA TYR A 466 -1.45 -6.38 3.89
C TYR A 466 -2.86 -5.88 3.52
N PHE A 467 -2.99 -5.08 2.46
CA PHE A 467 -4.27 -4.49 2.06
C PHE A 467 -5.28 -5.54 1.61
N SER A 468 -4.89 -6.52 0.80
CA SER A 468 -5.82 -7.58 0.38
C SER A 468 -6.35 -8.41 1.57
N GLY A 469 -5.55 -8.59 2.63
CA GLY A 469 -6.00 -9.19 3.88
C GLY A 469 -7.08 -8.35 4.58
N LEU A 470 -6.84 -7.05 4.74
CA LEU A 470 -7.81 -6.11 5.31
C LEU A 470 -9.11 -6.05 4.49
N GLU A 471 -9.00 -6.02 3.16
CA GLU A 471 -10.15 -5.97 2.26
C GLU A 471 -11.00 -7.23 2.32
N ALA A 472 -10.39 -8.42 2.37
CA ALA A 472 -11.11 -9.68 2.53
C ALA A 472 -11.86 -9.74 3.88
N ALA A 473 -11.24 -9.26 4.95
CA ALA A 473 -11.90 -9.14 6.25
C ALA A 473 -13.05 -8.12 6.21
N ALA A 474 -12.84 -6.95 5.61
CA ALA A 474 -13.85 -5.92 5.46
C ALA A 474 -15.05 -6.41 4.63
N GLU A 475 -14.83 -7.20 3.58
CA GLU A 475 -15.89 -7.83 2.80
C GLU A 475 -16.73 -8.76 3.69
N LEU A 476 -16.11 -9.58 4.54
CA LEU A 476 -16.83 -10.45 5.47
C LEU A 476 -17.61 -9.69 6.54
N VAL A 477 -17.01 -8.64 7.11
CA VAL A 477 -17.69 -7.75 8.06
C VAL A 477 -18.91 -7.13 7.39
N ALA A 478 -18.76 -6.60 6.18
CA ALA A 478 -19.87 -5.99 5.42
C ALA A 478 -20.95 -7.02 5.08
N GLN A 479 -20.59 -8.22 4.64
CA GLN A 479 -21.55 -9.31 4.40
C GLN A 479 -22.30 -9.71 5.67
N ASN A 480 -21.65 -9.68 6.84
CA ASN A 480 -22.30 -9.97 8.11
C ASN A 480 -23.32 -8.88 8.54
N LEU A 481 -23.12 -7.65 8.06
CA LEU A 481 -24.00 -6.51 8.32
C LEU A 481 -25.24 -6.45 7.40
N VAL A 482 -25.24 -7.18 6.27
CA VAL A 482 -26.37 -7.25 5.33
C VAL A 482 -27.18 -8.53 5.57
N PHE A 483 -28.49 -8.41 5.72
CA PHE A 483 -29.39 -9.54 5.96
C PHE A 483 -30.81 -9.25 5.43
N GLU A 484 -31.53 -10.31 5.08
CA GLU A 484 -32.93 -10.21 4.64
C GLU A 484 -33.89 -10.31 5.83
N VAL A 485 -35.02 -9.60 5.71
CA VAL A 485 -36.10 -9.62 6.69
C VAL A 485 -37.41 -9.76 5.92
N GLU A 486 -38.11 -10.89 6.10
CA GLU A 486 -39.45 -11.05 5.53
C GLU A 486 -40.50 -10.42 6.46
N ILE A 487 -41.29 -9.48 5.94
CA ILE A 487 -42.41 -8.87 6.67
C ILE A 487 -43.54 -8.47 5.72
N ASP A 488 -44.78 -8.66 6.18
CA ASP A 488 -46.00 -8.19 5.51
C ASP A 488 -46.03 -6.65 5.49
N ASP A 489 -46.22 -6.06 4.30
CA ASP A 489 -46.16 -4.61 4.07
C ASP A 489 -47.35 -3.83 4.68
N ALA A 490 -48.42 -4.53 5.09
CA ALA A 490 -49.51 -3.98 5.87
C ALA A 490 -49.12 -3.76 7.35
N ARG A 491 -47.99 -4.32 7.80
CA ARG A 491 -47.47 -4.12 9.16
C ARG A 491 -46.83 -2.74 9.32
N SER A 492 -46.65 -2.34 10.58
CA SER A 492 -46.08 -1.03 10.91
C SER A 492 -44.55 -1.02 10.88
N VAL A 493 -43.96 0.16 10.74
CA VAL A 493 -42.49 0.35 10.82
C VAL A 493 -41.90 -0.19 12.13
N ILE A 494 -42.62 -0.10 13.26
CA ILE A 494 -42.15 -0.70 14.53
C ILE A 494 -42.15 -2.24 14.48
N ALA A 495 -43.03 -2.86 13.70
CA ALA A 495 -43.00 -4.32 13.49
C ALA A 495 -41.79 -4.71 12.63
N LEU A 496 -41.45 -3.91 11.61
CA LEU A 496 -40.21 -4.08 10.83
C LEU A 496 -38.97 -3.97 11.72
N LYS A 497 -38.89 -2.93 12.57
CA LYS A 497 -37.78 -2.80 13.55
C LYS A 497 -37.65 -4.02 14.47
N LYS A 498 -38.77 -4.60 14.91
CA LYS A 498 -38.76 -5.83 15.73
C LYS A 498 -38.28 -7.03 14.94
N ALA A 499 -38.74 -7.21 13.70
CA ALA A 499 -38.30 -8.29 12.82
C ALA A 499 -36.79 -8.18 12.54
N ILE A 500 -36.29 -6.98 12.24
CA ILE A 500 -34.86 -6.68 12.09
C ILE A 500 -34.04 -7.10 13.32
N LYS A 501 -34.49 -6.74 14.53
CA LYS A 501 -33.80 -7.13 15.77
C LYS A 501 -33.78 -8.66 15.98
N VAL A 502 -34.86 -9.35 15.59
CA VAL A 502 -34.95 -10.82 15.71
C VAL A 502 -33.97 -11.52 14.76
N GLU A 503 -33.72 -10.97 13.58
CA GLU A 503 -32.78 -11.58 12.62
C GLU A 503 -31.30 -11.41 13.00
N LYS A 504 -30.96 -10.35 13.75
CA LYS A 504 -29.59 -10.09 14.20
C LYS A 504 -29.54 -9.77 15.70
N PRO A 505 -29.91 -10.71 16.58
CA PRO A 505 -30.02 -10.45 18.02
C PRO A 505 -28.65 -10.17 18.66
N ASP A 506 -27.59 -10.79 18.16
CA ASP A 506 -26.23 -10.64 18.69
C ASP A 506 -25.57 -9.32 18.24
N THR A 507 -25.90 -8.85 17.03
CA THR A 507 -25.41 -7.57 16.48
C THR A 507 -26.24 -6.39 17.00
N ILE A 508 -27.56 -6.54 17.13
CA ILE A 508 -28.49 -5.48 17.52
C ILE A 508 -28.82 -5.58 19.01
N LYS A 509 -27.94 -5.01 19.84
CA LYS A 509 -28.07 -5.06 21.31
C LYS A 509 -29.10 -4.07 21.88
N VAL A 510 -29.56 -3.11 21.06
CA VAL A 510 -30.51 -2.06 21.47
C VAL A 510 -31.96 -2.51 21.38
N GLU A 511 -32.86 -1.82 22.08
CA GLU A 511 -34.30 -2.04 21.91
C GLU A 511 -34.78 -1.69 20.50
N ALA A 512 -35.71 -2.49 19.97
CA ALA A 512 -36.15 -2.38 18.58
C ALA A 512 -36.74 -1.00 18.27
N ASP A 513 -37.41 -0.36 19.23
CA ASP A 513 -37.96 0.99 19.07
C ASP A 513 -36.89 2.06 18.87
N LYS A 514 -35.68 1.84 19.42
CA LYS A 514 -34.53 2.73 19.27
C LYS A 514 -33.90 2.65 17.89
N LEU A 515 -34.03 1.55 17.15
CA LEU A 515 -33.47 1.43 15.79
C LEU A 515 -33.87 2.61 14.91
N GLN A 516 -32.92 3.20 14.21
CA GLN A 516 -33.19 4.19 13.18
C GLN A 516 -33.13 3.48 11.82
N LEU A 517 -34.16 3.67 11.00
CA LEU A 517 -34.24 3.05 9.68
C LEU A 517 -34.25 4.15 8.61
N PHE A 518 -33.50 3.94 7.55
CA PHE A 518 -33.45 4.83 6.39
C PHE A 518 -33.79 4.04 5.13
N VAL A 519 -34.63 4.60 4.27
CA VAL A 519 -34.85 4.06 2.93
C VAL A 519 -33.55 4.24 2.15
N ALA A 520 -33.04 3.17 1.57
CA ALA A 520 -31.83 3.20 0.75
C ALA A 520 -32.14 3.76 -0.65
N LYS A 521 -32.56 5.03 -0.70
CA LYS A 521 -32.91 5.79 -1.90
C LYS A 521 -32.24 7.16 -1.84
N ARG A 522 -31.50 7.54 -2.88
CA ARG A 522 -30.84 8.86 -3.03
C ARG A 522 -31.30 9.50 -4.33
N ASP A 523 -31.79 10.74 -4.27
CA ASP A 523 -32.30 11.49 -5.44
C ASP A 523 -33.28 10.69 -6.32
N ASP A 524 -34.19 9.96 -5.67
CA ASP A 524 -35.17 9.06 -6.28
C ASP A 524 -34.62 7.81 -7.00
N ALA A 525 -33.32 7.52 -6.91
CA ALA A 525 -32.73 6.24 -7.31
C ALA A 525 -32.55 5.30 -6.10
N TRP A 526 -32.90 4.03 -6.26
CA TRP A 526 -32.65 2.99 -5.26
C TRP A 526 -31.16 2.62 -5.22
N LEU A 527 -30.60 2.47 -4.03
CA LEU A 527 -29.27 1.88 -3.86
C LEU A 527 -29.32 0.42 -4.30
N THR A 528 -28.34 0.02 -5.11
CA THR A 528 -28.16 -1.37 -5.52
C THR A 528 -27.70 -2.23 -4.35
N GLU A 529 -27.86 -3.54 -4.46
CA GLU A 529 -27.29 -4.49 -3.50
C GLU A 529 -25.77 -4.29 -3.34
N SER A 530 -25.09 -3.93 -4.44
CA SER A 530 -23.66 -3.58 -4.43
C SER A 530 -23.39 -2.31 -3.61
N ASP A 531 -24.20 -1.26 -3.77
CA ASP A 531 -24.06 -0.02 -2.99
C ASP A 531 -24.25 -0.25 -1.48
N VAL A 532 -25.16 -1.15 -1.12
CA VAL A 532 -25.40 -1.55 0.28
C VAL A 532 -24.24 -2.38 0.83
N LYS A 533 -23.74 -3.36 0.05
CA LYS A 533 -22.60 -4.23 0.42
C LYS A 533 -21.28 -3.46 0.54
N ASN A 534 -21.08 -2.41 -0.25
CA ASN A 534 -19.90 -1.55 -0.16
C ASN A 534 -19.96 -0.54 1.00
N GLY A 535 -21.06 -0.54 1.76
CA GLY A 535 -21.28 0.33 2.91
C GLY A 535 -21.73 1.74 2.52
N VAL A 536 -22.75 2.25 3.21
CA VAL A 536 -23.23 3.62 3.05
C VAL A 536 -22.56 4.49 4.10
N LYS A 537 -21.62 5.35 3.66
CA LYS A 537 -20.78 6.17 4.56
C LYS A 537 -21.51 7.33 5.23
N ASP A 538 -22.62 7.80 4.65
CA ASP A 538 -23.43 8.88 5.20
C ASP A 538 -24.94 8.63 4.97
N THR A 539 -25.77 9.13 5.87
CA THR A 539 -27.23 9.11 5.74
C THR A 539 -27.76 10.29 4.92
N THR A 540 -26.88 11.12 4.35
CA THR A 540 -27.25 12.38 3.70
C THR A 540 -27.98 12.09 2.39
N GLY A 541 -29.16 12.70 2.25
CA GLY A 541 -30.07 12.44 1.14
C GLY A 541 -30.90 11.16 1.27
N LEU A 542 -30.71 10.35 2.32
CA LEU A 542 -31.58 9.20 2.59
C LEU A 542 -32.82 9.63 3.38
N LYS A 543 -33.97 9.06 3.01
CA LYS A 543 -35.24 9.33 3.69
C LYS A 543 -35.34 8.51 4.97
N ARG A 544 -35.38 9.18 6.13
CA ARG A 544 -35.61 8.54 7.43
C ARG A 544 -37.04 8.03 7.57
N LEU A 545 -37.20 6.85 8.17
CA LEU A 545 -38.49 6.25 8.47
C LEU A 545 -38.96 6.67 9.87
N ASP A 546 -39.46 7.90 9.98
CA ASP A 546 -39.80 8.53 11.28
C ASP A 546 -41.17 8.16 11.85
N ALA A 547 -42.02 7.50 11.07
CA ALA A 547 -43.39 7.20 11.48
C ALA A 547 -43.53 5.76 12.00
N ALA A 548 -43.09 5.51 13.23
CA ALA A 548 -43.09 4.16 13.86
C ALA A 548 -44.45 3.41 13.77
N ARG A 549 -45.57 4.14 13.67
CA ARG A 549 -46.94 3.59 13.54
C ARG A 549 -47.47 3.53 12.11
N SER A 550 -46.82 4.15 11.14
CA SER A 550 -47.22 4.06 9.73
C SER A 550 -47.00 2.66 9.21
N ARG A 551 -47.82 2.26 8.24
CA ARG A 551 -47.63 1.00 7.52
C ARG A 551 -46.41 1.10 6.61
N ILE A 552 -45.75 -0.03 6.39
CA ILE A 552 -44.59 -0.17 5.50
C ILE A 552 -44.96 0.28 4.07
N SER A 553 -46.18 -0.07 3.60
CA SER A 553 -46.75 0.42 2.34
C SER A 553 -46.82 1.94 2.22
N ASP A 554 -47.13 2.63 3.32
CA ASP A 554 -47.39 4.07 3.33
C ASP A 554 -46.08 4.90 3.37
N VAL A 555 -44.94 4.25 3.57
CA VAL A 555 -43.61 4.88 3.67
C VAL A 555 -42.70 4.58 2.48
N GLY A 556 -43.23 3.94 1.43
CA GLY A 556 -42.52 3.66 0.19
C GLY A 556 -41.61 2.44 0.25
N LEU A 557 -41.96 1.46 1.09
CA LEU A 557 -41.23 0.19 1.24
C LEU A 557 -42.04 -1.01 0.70
N SER A 558 -43.11 -0.80 -0.07
CA SER A 558 -43.83 -1.88 -0.74
C SER A 558 -43.24 -2.20 -2.11
N GLU A 559 -43.43 -3.45 -2.56
CA GLU A 559 -42.98 -3.90 -3.89
C GLU A 559 -43.58 -3.06 -5.03
N ASP A 560 -44.78 -2.52 -4.84
CA ASP A 560 -45.44 -1.68 -5.85
C ASP A 560 -44.80 -0.29 -5.99
N ALA A 561 -44.07 0.20 -4.98
CA ALA A 561 -43.36 1.48 -5.02
C ALA A 561 -42.00 1.40 -5.75
N VAL A 562 -41.51 0.19 -6.06
CA VAL A 562 -40.21 -0.06 -6.74
C VAL A 562 -40.35 -0.06 -8.27
N LYS A 563 -41.57 -0.07 -8.81
CA LYS A 563 -41.82 -0.20 -10.26
C LYS A 563 -41.69 1.12 -11.02
N SER A 564 -40.47 1.45 -11.44
CA SER A 564 -40.24 2.18 -12.69
C SER A 564 -38.97 1.64 -13.36
N ASP A 565 -39.12 1.17 -14.61
CA ASP A 565 -38.12 0.64 -15.54
C ASP A 565 -37.64 -0.81 -15.38
N ARG A 566 -38.56 -1.79 -15.39
CA ARG A 566 -38.23 -3.19 -15.68
C ARG A 566 -39.12 -3.81 -16.76
N SER A 567 -38.54 -4.75 -17.52
CA SER A 567 -39.17 -5.45 -18.64
C SER A 567 -40.26 -6.44 -18.18
N LYS A 568 -41.17 -6.81 -19.08
CA LYS A 568 -42.31 -7.70 -18.77
C LYS A 568 -41.88 -9.11 -18.30
N GLU A 569 -40.68 -9.59 -18.67
CA GLU A 569 -40.13 -10.85 -18.17
C GLU A 569 -39.70 -10.78 -16.70
N GLU A 570 -39.21 -9.63 -16.22
CA GLU A 570 -38.78 -9.44 -14.81
C GLU A 570 -39.98 -9.32 -13.85
N VAL A 571 -41.13 -8.86 -14.35
CA VAL A 571 -42.39 -8.74 -13.59
C VAL A 571 -42.99 -10.12 -13.26
N ALA A 572 -42.66 -11.17 -14.02
CA ALA A 572 -43.19 -12.51 -13.79
C ALA A 572 -42.57 -13.23 -12.57
N ALA A 573 -41.52 -12.67 -11.96
CA ALA A 573 -40.83 -13.27 -10.82
C ALA A 573 -41.20 -12.68 -9.45
N LEU A 574 -41.93 -11.55 -9.37
CA LEU A 574 -42.53 -10.94 -8.15
C LEU A 574 -41.75 -11.16 -6.81
N LYS A 575 -40.44 -10.88 -6.80
CA LYS A 575 -39.64 -10.72 -5.57
C LYS A 575 -38.49 -9.77 -5.86
N GLY A 576 -38.62 -8.50 -5.47
CA GLY A 576 -37.54 -7.51 -5.59
C GLY A 576 -37.30 -6.87 -4.22
N PRO A 577 -36.10 -7.00 -3.63
CA PRO A 577 -35.86 -6.53 -2.27
C PRO A 577 -35.91 -5.00 -2.17
N VAL A 578 -36.53 -4.50 -1.12
CA VAL A 578 -36.46 -3.08 -0.73
C VAL A 578 -35.33 -2.93 0.28
N ASN A 579 -34.30 -2.19 -0.08
CA ASN A 579 -33.16 -1.98 0.81
C ASN A 579 -33.50 -0.96 1.91
N VAL A 580 -33.23 -1.35 3.16
CA VAL A 580 -33.37 -0.51 4.35
C VAL A 580 -32.04 -0.48 5.08
N MET A 581 -31.50 0.72 5.30
CA MET A 581 -30.33 0.88 6.14
C MET A 581 -30.76 0.92 7.61
N VAL A 582 -30.21 -0.01 8.40
CA VAL A 582 -30.46 -0.12 9.83
C VAL A 582 -29.32 0.57 10.57
N LEU A 583 -29.66 1.60 11.32
CA LEU A 583 -28.76 2.24 12.25
C LEU A 583 -29.17 1.84 13.68
N THR A 584 -28.33 1.08 14.35
CA THR A 584 -28.46 0.80 15.78
C THR A 584 -27.91 2.00 16.55
N PRO A 585 -28.72 2.78 17.29
CA PRO A 585 -28.15 3.70 18.24
C PRO A 585 -27.62 2.90 19.43
N ASP A 586 -26.40 2.37 19.32
CA ASP A 586 -25.44 2.28 20.41
C ASP A 586 -24.07 1.88 19.86
N ALA A 587 -23.29 2.90 19.52
CA ALA A 587 -22.00 3.05 20.16
C ALA A 587 -21.98 4.50 20.65
N GLU A 588 -21.87 4.73 21.95
CA GLU A 588 -21.28 5.99 22.40
C GLU A 588 -19.94 6.07 21.66
N LYS A 589 -19.85 6.86 20.56
CA LYS A 589 -18.53 7.18 20.00
C LYS A 589 -17.84 7.97 21.11
N ARG A 590 -16.97 7.27 21.83
CA ARG A 590 -16.06 7.90 22.78
C ARG A 590 -15.05 8.62 21.94
N PHE A 591 -15.25 9.91 21.81
CA PHE A 591 -14.23 10.76 21.25
C PHE A 591 -13.21 11.05 22.35
N TRP A 592 -11.96 11.02 21.97
CA TRP A 592 -10.92 11.62 22.77
C TRP A 592 -11.08 13.12 22.68
N LEU A 593 -11.27 13.76 23.82
CA LEU A 593 -11.39 15.20 23.90
C LEU A 593 -10.02 15.76 24.27
N VAL A 594 -9.47 16.59 23.40
CA VAL A 594 -8.33 17.42 23.75
C VAL A 594 -8.87 18.79 24.14
N THR A 595 -8.83 19.09 25.44
CA THR A 595 -9.04 20.46 25.93
C THR A 595 -7.71 21.10 26.25
N GLY A 596 -7.54 22.38 25.92
CA GLY A 596 -6.30 23.06 26.26
C GLY A 596 -6.38 24.57 26.16
N SER A 597 -5.25 25.23 26.35
CA SER A 597 -5.10 26.67 26.20
C SER A 597 -3.73 27.03 25.63
N VAL A 598 -3.69 28.13 24.88
CA VAL A 598 -2.47 28.82 24.46
C VAL A 598 -2.52 30.23 25.03
N ASP A 599 -1.64 30.51 25.99
CA ASP A 599 -1.63 31.79 26.69
C ASP A 599 -1.15 32.93 25.79
N ASN A 600 -1.77 34.10 25.93
CA ASN A 600 -1.39 35.34 25.24
C ASN A 600 -1.40 35.27 23.70
N ALA A 601 -2.24 34.39 23.15
CA ALA A 601 -2.32 34.07 21.73
C ALA A 601 -2.93 35.18 20.85
N LEU A 602 -3.66 36.14 21.44
CA LEU A 602 -4.33 37.21 20.68
C LEU A 602 -3.34 38.18 20.00
N ALA A 603 -2.15 38.36 20.59
CA ALA A 603 -1.10 39.24 20.07
C ALA A 603 -0.26 38.60 18.94
N THR A 604 -0.40 37.29 18.72
CA THR A 604 0.44 36.54 17.78
C THR A 604 -0.38 36.05 16.59
N LYS A 605 -0.13 36.65 15.43
CA LYS A 605 -0.87 36.35 14.20
C LYS A 605 -0.64 34.89 13.77
N GLY A 606 -1.73 34.17 13.51
CA GLY A 606 -1.69 32.83 12.92
C GLY A 606 -1.77 31.65 13.90
N ILE A 607 -1.77 31.88 15.22
CA ILE A 607 -1.89 30.78 16.21
C ILE A 607 -3.20 29.99 16.02
N ARG A 608 -4.34 30.68 15.97
CA ARG A 608 -5.64 30.01 15.80
C ARG A 608 -5.72 29.21 14.49
N PHE A 609 -5.17 29.74 13.40
CA PHE A 609 -5.08 29.06 12.11
C PHE A 609 -4.21 27.79 12.19
N ARG A 610 -3.06 27.87 12.87
CA ARG A 610 -2.16 26.74 13.08
C ARG A 610 -2.83 25.62 13.87
N VAL A 611 -3.53 25.94 14.95
CA VAL A 611 -4.22 24.95 15.79
C VAL A 611 -5.39 24.32 15.02
N TYR A 612 -6.19 25.10 14.27
CA TYR A 612 -7.24 24.55 13.41
C TYR A 612 -6.70 23.54 12.38
N ARG A 613 -5.58 23.87 11.74
CA ARG A 613 -4.93 22.96 10.79
C ARG A 613 -4.44 21.69 11.47
N LEU A 614 -3.82 21.78 12.64
CA LEU A 614 -3.36 20.61 13.39
C LEU A 614 -4.54 19.67 13.73
N VAL A 615 -5.67 20.22 14.17
CA VAL A 615 -6.90 19.44 14.40
C VAL A 615 -7.28 18.70 13.12
N ALA A 616 -7.31 19.37 11.97
CA ALA A 616 -7.67 18.76 10.68
C ALA A 616 -6.64 17.71 10.20
N SER A 617 -5.34 17.97 10.34
CA SER A 617 -4.26 17.05 9.93
C SER A 617 -4.27 15.72 10.68
N TYR A 618 -4.80 15.70 11.91
CA TYR A 618 -4.97 14.49 12.71
C TYR A 618 -6.43 14.05 12.78
N LEU A 619 -7.24 14.39 11.77
CA LEU A 619 -8.63 13.93 11.64
C LEU A 619 -9.47 14.24 12.90
N GLY A 620 -9.27 15.42 13.47
CA GLY A 620 -10.05 15.93 14.58
C GLY A 620 -11.35 16.58 14.12
N TYR A 621 -12.35 16.51 15.00
CA TYR A 621 -13.72 16.97 14.82
C TYR A 621 -14.00 18.11 15.80
N TYR A 622 -14.96 18.96 15.44
CA TYR A 622 -15.41 20.06 16.29
C TYR A 622 -16.62 19.63 17.11
N ASP A 623 -16.74 20.10 18.37
CA ASP A 623 -17.91 19.84 19.22
C ASP A 623 -19.07 20.80 18.84
N PRO A 624 -20.16 20.30 18.23
CA PRO A 624 -21.26 21.11 17.74
C PRO A 624 -22.22 21.50 18.87
N ALA A 625 -22.17 20.82 20.03
CA ALA A 625 -22.92 21.21 21.21
C ALA A 625 -22.45 22.57 21.78
N ARG A 626 -21.28 23.03 21.33
CA ARG A 626 -20.74 24.35 21.63
C ARG A 626 -21.00 25.39 20.54
N ARG A 627 -21.75 25.09 19.48
CA ARG A 627 -22.10 26.08 18.45
C ARG A 627 -22.89 27.26 19.01
N VAL A 628 -22.54 28.47 18.57
CA VAL A 628 -23.32 29.69 18.82
C VAL A 628 -23.59 30.35 17.48
N GLY A 629 -24.81 30.22 16.97
CA GLY A 629 -25.16 30.64 15.61
C GLY A 629 -24.47 29.78 14.55
N ASP A 630 -23.92 30.42 13.51
CA ASP A 630 -23.20 29.75 12.41
C ASP A 630 -21.69 29.55 12.69
N LYS A 631 -21.22 29.77 13.93
CA LYS A 631 -19.81 29.72 14.32
C LYS A 631 -19.47 28.44 15.11
N ASP A 632 -18.46 27.69 14.66
CA ASP A 632 -17.92 26.49 15.32
C ASP A 632 -16.90 26.86 16.43
N ASN A 633 -17.19 26.52 17.69
CA ASN A 633 -16.39 26.91 18.86
C ASN A 633 -15.34 25.87 19.31
N ALA A 634 -14.75 25.11 18.38
CA ALA A 634 -13.65 24.21 18.75
C ALA A 634 -12.40 24.97 19.23
N LEU A 635 -12.21 26.20 18.74
CA LEU A 635 -11.18 27.13 19.19
C LEU A 635 -11.82 28.50 19.41
N TRP A 636 -11.71 29.07 20.61
CA TRP A 636 -12.23 30.40 20.92
C TRP A 636 -11.29 31.16 21.86
N TYR A 637 -11.39 32.49 21.89
CA TYR A 637 -10.60 33.32 22.80
C TYR A 637 -11.37 33.64 24.08
N GLU A 638 -10.68 33.56 25.22
CA GLU A 638 -11.10 34.16 26.48
C GLU A 638 -10.01 35.13 26.93
N GLY A 639 -10.28 36.44 26.79
CA GLY A 639 -9.26 37.47 26.94
C GLY A 639 -8.16 37.31 25.88
N GLU A 640 -6.90 37.27 26.32
CA GLU A 640 -5.74 37.07 25.43
C GLU A 640 -5.43 35.57 25.18
N THR A 641 -6.17 34.65 25.79
CA THR A 641 -5.88 33.20 25.76
C THR A 641 -6.75 32.50 24.71
N LEU A 642 -6.13 31.68 23.86
CA LEU A 642 -6.87 30.80 22.93
C LEU A 642 -7.17 29.48 23.62
N LEU A 643 -8.44 29.12 23.76
CA LEU A 643 -8.89 27.85 24.29
C LEU A 643 -9.08 26.82 23.17
N ILE A 644 -8.76 25.56 23.48
CA ILE A 644 -8.81 24.40 22.58
C ILE A 644 -9.85 23.41 23.09
N HIS A 645 -10.72 22.95 22.20
CA HIS A 645 -11.70 21.89 22.45
C HIS A 645 -11.95 21.10 21.16
N SER A 646 -11.24 20.00 20.98
CA SER A 646 -11.28 19.20 19.75
C SER A 646 -11.47 17.72 20.05
N LEU A 647 -12.31 17.07 19.25
CA LEU A 647 -12.71 15.68 19.42
C LEU A 647 -11.94 14.81 18.42
N PHE A 648 -11.59 13.58 18.77
CA PHE A 648 -10.88 12.66 17.88
C PHE A 648 -11.47 11.25 18.00
N GLU A 649 -11.66 10.57 16.86
CA GLU A 649 -12.23 9.22 16.84
C GLU A 649 -11.30 8.17 17.48
N THR A 650 -9.99 8.34 17.34
CA THR A 650 -8.99 7.42 17.89
C THR A 650 -8.10 8.08 18.93
N ARG A 651 -7.56 7.27 19.85
CA ARG A 651 -6.60 7.74 20.89
C ARG A 651 -5.35 8.28 20.26
N GLU A 652 -4.92 7.59 19.22
CA GLU A 652 -3.69 7.85 18.52
C GLU A 652 -3.74 9.22 17.83
N ASN A 653 -4.83 9.55 17.15
CA ASN A 653 -5.02 10.87 16.55
C ASN A 653 -5.03 11.99 17.59
N ALA A 654 -5.71 11.79 18.72
CA ALA A 654 -5.71 12.76 19.83
C ALA A 654 -4.31 12.95 20.44
N LEU A 655 -3.57 11.86 20.64
CA LEU A 655 -2.21 11.89 21.19
C LEU A 655 -1.21 12.47 20.18
N MET A 656 -1.37 12.21 18.89
CA MET A 656 -0.56 12.82 17.85
C MET A 656 -0.82 14.32 17.72
N PHE A 657 -2.07 14.76 17.82
CA PHE A 657 -2.42 16.18 17.90
C PHE A 657 -1.83 16.83 19.16
N ASP A 658 -1.98 16.18 20.32
CA ASP A 658 -1.43 16.67 21.58
C ASP A 658 0.09 16.77 21.55
N ASN A 659 0.78 15.72 21.09
CA ASN A 659 2.22 15.72 20.91
C ASN A 659 2.64 16.77 19.87
N ALA A 660 1.90 16.96 18.77
CA ALA A 660 2.23 17.99 17.78
C ALA A 660 2.09 19.42 18.32
N LEU A 661 1.19 19.65 19.28
CA LEU A 661 1.10 20.92 20.00
C LEU A 661 2.32 21.18 20.90
N HIS A 662 3.01 20.15 21.38
CA HIS A 662 4.14 20.25 22.33
C HIS A 662 5.53 20.04 21.68
N ASP A 663 5.65 19.14 20.70
CA ASP A 663 6.92 18.59 20.20
C ASP A 663 7.27 19.01 18.76
N GLU A 664 6.30 19.43 17.94
CA GLU A 664 6.57 19.75 16.52
C GLU A 664 7.39 21.05 16.42
N CYS A 665 8.68 20.93 16.06
CA CYS A 665 9.68 21.98 15.87
C CYS A 665 9.19 23.43 16.13
N ILE A 666 9.10 23.79 17.42
CA ILE A 666 8.89 25.16 17.89
C ILE A 666 10.16 25.96 17.54
N THR A 667 10.26 26.38 16.29
CA THR A 667 11.38 27.17 15.74
C THR A 667 11.05 28.66 15.82
N ALA A 668 12.05 29.52 15.61
CA ALA A 668 11.87 30.98 15.63
C ALA A 668 10.77 31.52 14.67
N LEU A 669 10.36 30.72 13.69
CA LEU A 669 9.33 31.04 12.70
C LEU A 669 7.94 30.43 13.01
N SER A 670 7.82 29.61 14.06
CA SER A 670 6.54 29.04 14.49
C SER A 670 5.69 30.08 15.23
N PRO A 671 4.38 30.23 14.92
CA PRO A 671 3.47 31.07 15.70
C PRO A 671 3.30 30.62 17.16
N LEU A 672 3.62 29.37 17.47
CA LEU A 672 3.57 28.83 18.84
C LEU A 672 4.87 29.06 19.64
N ASN A 673 5.89 29.66 19.02
CA ASN A 673 7.19 29.87 19.66
C ASN A 673 7.10 30.87 20.83
N GLY A 674 7.54 30.43 22.01
CA GLY A 674 7.50 31.21 23.23
C GLY A 674 6.14 31.28 23.92
N HIS A 675 5.11 30.61 23.40
CA HIS A 675 3.80 30.51 24.05
C HIS A 675 3.74 29.31 25.00
N ASN A 676 3.03 29.48 26.12
CA ASN A 676 2.76 28.40 27.04
C ASN A 676 1.51 27.65 26.58
N VAL A 677 1.65 26.34 26.29
CA VAL A 677 0.57 25.46 25.85
C VAL A 677 0.27 24.47 26.96
N SER A 678 -1.01 24.29 27.27
CA SER A 678 -1.48 23.34 28.28
C SER A 678 -2.65 22.55 27.73
N THR A 679 -2.61 21.22 27.83
CA THR A 679 -3.69 20.35 27.37
C THR A 679 -4.04 19.27 28.40
N LYS A 680 -5.23 18.70 28.23
CA LYS A 680 -5.71 17.51 28.94
C LYS A 680 -6.42 16.61 27.92
N LEU A 681 -6.23 15.31 28.09
CA LEU A 681 -6.80 14.25 27.24
C LEU A 681 -7.85 13.39 27.98
N PRO A 682 -8.97 13.94 28.46
CA PRO A 682 -10.08 13.11 28.92
C PRO A 682 -10.84 12.46 27.75
N TRP A 683 -11.61 11.42 28.04
CA TRP A 683 -12.65 10.94 27.14
C TRP A 683 -13.93 11.75 27.30
N THR A 684 -14.68 11.98 26.22
CA THR A 684 -16.02 12.60 26.29
C THR A 684 -17.06 11.86 25.44
N LYS A 685 -18.34 12.08 25.73
CA LYS A 685 -19.50 11.48 25.05
C LYS A 685 -20.17 12.51 24.15
N VAL A 686 -20.50 12.15 22.91
CA VAL A 686 -21.31 13.01 22.01
C VAL A 686 -22.42 12.18 21.34
N HIS A 687 -23.59 12.80 21.15
CA HIS A 687 -24.86 12.08 20.89
C HIS A 687 -25.37 12.10 19.42
N GLU A 688 -24.64 12.68 18.46
CA GLU A 688 -25.11 12.80 17.05
C GLU A 688 -24.02 12.45 16.01
N TRP A 689 -24.46 12.02 14.81
CA TRP A 689 -23.62 11.68 13.65
C TRP A 689 -23.05 12.95 12.98
N TYR A 690 -21.78 12.91 12.57
CA TYR A 690 -21.05 14.05 12.01
C TYR A 690 -20.87 13.96 10.48
N ASP A 691 -21.07 15.10 9.82
CA ASP A 691 -20.56 15.40 8.48
C ASP A 691 -19.31 16.29 8.64
N ALA A 692 -18.13 15.68 8.51
CA ALA A 692 -16.89 16.43 8.46
C ALA A 692 -16.74 17.00 7.04
N ARG A 693 -16.99 18.31 6.86
CA ARG A 693 -16.44 19.01 5.70
C ARG A 693 -14.92 19.06 5.86
N VAL A 694 -14.23 18.02 5.40
CA VAL A 694 -12.79 18.04 5.16
C VAL A 694 -12.57 18.95 3.96
N LEU A 695 -12.34 20.24 4.21
CA LEU A 695 -11.95 21.16 3.15
C LEU A 695 -10.49 20.85 2.78
N VAL A 696 -10.28 20.09 1.70
CA VAL A 696 -8.94 19.87 1.14
C VAL A 696 -8.48 21.19 0.51
N LEU A 697 -7.63 21.92 1.24
CA LEU A 697 -7.07 23.19 0.78
C LEU A 697 -5.78 22.97 -0.02
N PRO A 698 -5.65 23.59 -1.22
CA PRO A 698 -4.40 23.61 -1.95
C PRO A 698 -3.29 24.28 -1.12
N VAL A 699 -2.11 23.66 -1.05
CA VAL A 699 -0.94 24.17 -0.29
C VAL A 699 -0.10 25.20 -1.07
N MET A 700 -0.35 25.33 -2.38
CA MET A 700 0.31 26.30 -3.25
C MET A 700 -0.64 26.83 -4.31
N ASN A 701 -0.31 28.00 -4.85
CA ASN A 701 -0.91 28.54 -6.06
C ASN A 701 0.19 28.74 -7.12
N ILE A 702 -0.15 28.60 -8.40
CA ILE A 702 0.81 28.77 -9.50
C ILE A 702 0.23 29.74 -10.52
N SER A 703 1.00 30.76 -10.86
CA SER A 703 0.65 31.74 -11.89
C SER A 703 1.74 31.85 -12.96
N VAL A 704 1.34 32.32 -14.13
CA VAL A 704 2.27 32.57 -15.26
C VAL A 704 2.91 33.95 -15.07
N GLU A 705 4.24 34.00 -15.05
CA GLU A 705 5.01 35.25 -14.97
C GLU A 705 5.24 35.84 -16.36
N SER A 706 5.72 35.02 -17.28
CA SER A 706 6.01 35.43 -18.65
C SER A 706 6.12 34.22 -19.57
N VAL A 707 5.97 34.46 -20.87
CA VAL A 707 6.05 33.42 -21.91
C VAL A 707 6.99 33.90 -23.01
N SER A 708 7.84 33.01 -23.51
CA SER A 708 8.71 33.33 -24.63
C SER A 708 7.91 33.58 -25.92
N GLU A 709 8.36 34.56 -26.71
CA GLU A 709 7.77 34.85 -28.01
C GLU A 709 8.07 33.72 -29.00
N ASP A 710 9.33 33.27 -29.02
CA ASP A 710 9.83 32.19 -29.84
C ASP A 710 10.02 30.86 -29.08
N PHE A 711 10.27 29.79 -29.84
CA PHE A 711 10.67 28.51 -29.27
C PHE A 711 12.06 28.62 -28.63
N VAL A 712 12.18 28.15 -27.39
CA VAL A 712 13.43 28.22 -26.62
C VAL A 712 14.18 26.90 -26.64
N ILE A 713 13.47 25.77 -26.71
CA ILE A 713 14.05 24.43 -26.87
C ILE A 713 13.15 23.63 -27.82
N GLY A 714 13.73 23.16 -28.94
CA GLY A 714 12.99 22.44 -29.97
C GLY A 714 11.81 23.26 -30.51
N ASN A 715 10.61 22.70 -30.45
CA ASN A 715 9.35 23.36 -30.80
C ASN A 715 8.53 23.79 -29.57
N ARG A 716 9.20 24.09 -28.44
CA ARG A 716 8.53 24.44 -27.17
C ARG A 716 8.83 25.87 -26.74
N TYR A 717 7.78 26.57 -26.30
CA TYR A 717 7.88 27.88 -25.66
C TYR A 717 8.30 27.72 -24.21
N LYS A 718 9.15 28.62 -23.70
CA LYS A 718 9.46 28.70 -22.27
C LYS A 718 8.37 29.52 -21.58
N VAL A 719 7.78 28.96 -20.53
CA VAL A 719 6.83 29.67 -19.66
C VAL A 719 7.48 29.78 -18.29
N ASN A 720 7.74 31.01 -17.84
CA ASN A 720 8.18 31.29 -16.48
C ASN A 720 6.96 31.31 -15.56
N LEU A 721 7.08 30.68 -14.41
CA LEU A 721 6.01 30.45 -13.44
C LEU A 721 6.41 31.04 -12.09
N ILE A 722 5.42 31.61 -11.41
CA ILE A 722 5.49 31.94 -9.99
C ILE A 722 4.71 30.89 -9.22
N VAL A 723 5.41 30.13 -8.39
CA VAL A 723 4.81 29.20 -7.44
C VAL A 723 4.79 29.89 -6.09
N ARG A 724 3.59 30.18 -5.58
CA ARG A 724 3.38 30.75 -4.26
C ARG A 724 2.98 29.65 -3.29
N ALA A 725 3.81 29.38 -2.30
CA ALA A 725 3.40 28.60 -1.14
C ALA A 725 2.33 29.41 -0.40
N LEU A 726 1.16 28.82 -0.24
CA LEU A 726 0.06 29.43 0.53
C LEU A 726 0.25 29.21 2.03
N ASP A 727 1.26 28.40 2.40
CA ASP A 727 1.67 28.12 3.76
C ASP A 727 3.19 27.93 3.87
N ALA A 728 3.80 28.59 4.86
CA ALA A 728 5.25 28.55 5.08
C ALA A 728 5.77 27.15 5.46
N GLY A 729 4.96 26.30 6.10
CA GLY A 729 5.34 24.94 6.48
C GLY A 729 5.54 24.01 5.28
N PHE A 730 4.90 24.33 4.14
CA PHE A 730 5.04 23.57 2.90
C PHE A 730 6.02 24.20 1.93
N ALA A 731 6.50 25.42 2.17
CA ALA A 731 7.44 26.11 1.29
C ALA A 731 8.67 25.25 0.96
N ARG A 732 9.26 24.59 1.98
CA ARG A 732 10.40 23.69 1.78
C ARG A 732 10.06 22.44 0.97
N LEU A 733 8.89 21.84 1.20
CA LEU A 733 8.44 20.65 0.48
C LEU A 733 8.12 20.96 -0.99
N ILE A 734 7.50 22.12 -1.24
CA ILE A 734 7.24 22.62 -2.59
C ILE A 734 8.57 22.87 -3.30
N ALA A 735 9.51 23.55 -2.65
CA ALA A 735 10.85 23.82 -3.19
C ALA A 735 11.61 22.55 -3.60
N LEU A 736 11.53 21.48 -2.80
CA LEU A 736 12.16 20.18 -3.12
C LEU A 736 11.58 19.50 -4.37
N ARG A 737 10.37 19.86 -4.78
CA ARG A 737 9.68 19.31 -5.96
C ARG A 737 9.81 20.20 -7.20
N LEU A 738 10.40 21.38 -7.08
CA LEU A 738 10.65 22.26 -8.22
C LEU A 738 11.89 21.84 -8.99
N LYS A 739 11.90 22.15 -10.28
CA LYS A 739 13.04 21.91 -11.16
C LYS A 739 14.29 22.62 -10.65
N GLU A 740 15.45 21.97 -10.82
CA GLU A 740 16.77 22.52 -10.49
C GLU A 740 16.98 23.90 -11.15
N GLY A 741 17.46 24.88 -10.37
CA GLY A 741 17.65 26.27 -10.80
C GLY A 741 16.47 27.22 -10.57
N PHE A 742 15.46 26.84 -9.77
CA PHE A 742 14.43 27.79 -9.31
C PHE A 742 15.01 28.85 -8.36
N VAL A 743 14.41 30.04 -8.33
CA VAL A 743 14.81 31.13 -7.43
C VAL A 743 13.70 31.38 -6.42
N ALA A 744 14.00 31.23 -5.13
CA ALA A 744 13.08 31.56 -4.04
C ALA A 744 13.26 33.02 -3.58
N SER A 745 12.19 33.65 -3.13
CA SER A 745 12.24 34.86 -2.31
C SER A 745 12.89 34.59 -0.95
N ASP A 746 13.33 35.65 -0.27
CA ASP A 746 14.00 35.56 1.04
C ASP A 746 13.15 34.86 2.11
N ASP A 747 11.83 34.93 2.01
CA ASP A 747 10.87 34.25 2.90
C ASP A 747 10.54 32.82 2.46
N GLY A 748 11.05 32.37 1.31
CA GLY A 748 10.79 31.05 0.73
C GLY A 748 9.36 30.85 0.22
N LEU A 749 8.48 31.85 0.29
CA LEU A 749 7.05 31.69 -0.05
C LEU A 749 6.78 31.86 -1.54
N GLU A 750 7.64 32.56 -2.26
CA GLU A 750 7.51 32.76 -3.71
C GLU A 750 8.71 32.13 -4.42
N MET A 751 8.44 31.18 -5.31
CA MET A 751 9.47 30.45 -6.05
C MET A 751 9.25 30.65 -7.55
N ARG A 752 10.26 31.14 -8.24
CA ARG A 752 10.28 31.32 -9.68
C ARG A 752 10.89 30.11 -10.35
N THR A 753 10.14 29.46 -11.22
CA THR A 753 10.59 28.31 -12.02
C THR A 753 10.13 28.47 -13.47
N PHE A 754 10.40 27.49 -14.32
CA PHE A 754 9.96 27.51 -15.71
C PHE A 754 9.66 26.12 -16.25
N VAL A 755 8.77 26.08 -17.25
CA VAL A 755 8.44 24.88 -18.00
C VAL A 755 8.55 25.13 -19.51
N TYR A 756 8.68 24.07 -20.29
CA TYR A 756 8.66 24.14 -21.76
C TYR A 756 7.39 23.49 -22.29
N VAL A 757 6.57 24.26 -23.00
CA VAL A 757 5.23 23.83 -23.45
C VAL A 757 5.10 23.92 -24.97
N LEU A 758 4.36 22.99 -25.55
CA LEU A 758 4.09 22.96 -27.00
C LEU A 758 3.07 24.04 -27.40
N ASN A 759 2.02 24.21 -26.60
CA ASN A 759 0.97 25.19 -26.83
C ASN A 759 0.87 26.15 -25.64
N LYS A 760 1.47 27.34 -25.78
CA LYS A 760 1.48 28.35 -24.72
C LYS A 760 0.09 28.89 -24.38
N GLU A 761 -0.80 28.99 -25.35
CA GLU A 761 -2.14 29.56 -25.15
C GLU A 761 -3.04 28.64 -24.31
N VAL A 762 -3.03 27.33 -24.61
CA VAL A 762 -3.78 26.33 -23.83
C VAL A 762 -3.22 26.24 -22.42
N PHE A 763 -1.90 26.16 -22.28
CA PHE A 763 -1.24 26.08 -20.98
C PHE A 763 -1.57 27.31 -20.11
N CYS A 764 -1.47 28.53 -20.64
CA CYS A 764 -1.79 29.73 -19.88
C CYS A 764 -3.26 29.75 -19.43
N LYS A 765 -4.20 29.36 -20.30
CA LYS A 765 -5.63 29.26 -19.93
C LYS A 765 -5.87 28.25 -18.80
N CYS A 766 -5.21 27.08 -18.84
CA CYS A 766 -5.30 26.08 -17.78
C CYS A 766 -4.75 26.63 -16.46
N MET A 767 -3.61 27.32 -16.50
CA MET A 767 -3.00 27.92 -15.30
C MET A 767 -3.88 29.04 -14.71
N GLU A 768 -4.46 29.90 -15.54
CA GLU A 768 -5.39 30.93 -15.10
C GLU A 768 -6.65 30.35 -14.46
N TRP A 769 -7.23 29.31 -15.07
CA TRP A 769 -8.39 28.61 -14.51
C TRP A 769 -8.05 27.99 -13.15
N LYS A 770 -6.92 27.30 -13.05
CA LYS A 770 -6.49 26.65 -11.81
C LYS A 770 -6.18 27.65 -10.71
N CYS A 771 -5.52 28.76 -11.05
CA CYS A 771 -5.24 29.85 -10.13
C CYS A 771 -6.54 30.43 -9.53
N LYS A 772 -7.54 30.70 -10.37
CA LYS A 772 -8.87 31.18 -9.93
C LYS A 772 -9.61 30.14 -9.08
N GLU A 773 -9.50 28.85 -9.39
CA GLU A 773 -10.10 27.78 -8.59
C GLU A 773 -9.48 27.72 -7.18
N VAL A 774 -8.15 27.83 -7.08
CA VAL A 774 -7.42 27.86 -5.81
C VAL A 774 -7.78 29.10 -4.99
N GLU A 775 -7.80 30.28 -5.63
CA GLU A 775 -8.20 31.54 -4.98
C GLU A 775 -9.65 31.47 -4.47
N LYS A 776 -10.57 30.89 -5.25
CA LYS A 776 -11.96 30.71 -4.83
C LYS A 776 -12.08 29.82 -3.59
N LYS A 777 -11.38 28.67 -3.56
CA LYS A 777 -11.39 27.76 -2.40
C LYS A 777 -10.84 28.43 -1.14
N TRP A 778 -9.78 29.22 -1.28
CA TRP A 778 -9.22 29.97 -0.18
C TRP A 778 -10.08 31.15 0.27
N LYS A 779 -10.79 31.80 -0.66
CA LYS A 779 -11.78 32.84 -0.32
C LYS A 779 -12.95 32.26 0.46
N GLU A 780 -13.52 31.14 -0.01
CA GLU A 780 -14.59 30.42 0.71
C GLU A 780 -14.14 29.99 2.10
N HIS A 781 -12.88 29.56 2.28
CA HIS A 781 -12.28 29.26 3.58
C HIS A 781 -12.10 30.50 4.47
N ASN A 782 -11.56 31.58 3.93
CA ASN A 782 -11.33 32.82 4.68
C ASN A 782 -12.64 33.50 5.10
N ASP A 783 -13.68 33.42 4.27
CA ASP A 783 -15.03 33.91 4.59
C ASP A 783 -15.66 33.09 5.73
N MET A 784 -15.31 31.79 5.88
CA MET A 784 -15.65 30.98 7.06
C MET A 784 -14.82 31.35 8.31
N ALA A 785 -13.61 31.90 8.14
CA ALA A 785 -12.71 32.30 9.23
C ALA A 785 -12.93 33.75 9.73
N SER A 786 -13.64 34.58 8.97
CA SER A 786 -13.96 35.97 9.31
C SER A 786 -15.14 36.06 10.29
N ALA A 787 -14.86 35.76 11.56
CA ALA A 787 -15.77 35.95 12.68
C ALA A 787 -15.12 36.81 13.78
N VAL A 788 -14.59 37.95 13.37
CA VAL A 788 -14.50 39.18 14.17
C VAL A 788 -15.29 40.18 13.32
N ASP A 789 -16.61 40.25 13.47
CA ASP A 789 -17.27 40.93 14.59
C ASP A 789 -17.97 40.03 15.63
#